data_AF-A0AAE0DPL0-F1
#
_entry.id   AF-A0AAE0DPL0-F1
#
_cell.length_a   1.000
_cell.length_b   1.000
_cell.length_c   1.000
_cell.angle_alpha   90.00
_cell.angle_beta   90.00
_cell.angle_gamma   90.00
#
_symmetry.space_group_name_H-M   'P 1'
#
loop_
_entity.id
_entity.type
_entity.pdbx_description
1 polymer ?
#
loop_
_entity_poly.entity_id
_entity_poly.type
_entity_poly.pdbx_seq_one_letter_code
_entity_poly.pdbx_strand_id
1 'polypeptide(L)'
;MARVAASALMHARAGPPIGKLRVACSLQVDAFPQLKPRDVEELSEQMSKGGDCPYSAMKKQAKRQIVFDPATQYVSTTGEHAFVAPNFLAGDQRGPCPGLNALANHGYLPHSGVADLLTITEAVNTGKSAYLSLSPGSAPPLPNMIITDIAVVYSMGLDLGGVLAIYGTVFDGNILSLTPGYSIGGPTISQSILGLGGLLSTPTGLSGSHNNYEADTSPTRGDLYTTPEKANCKLIEDVLIKRSSGNAYTLQIQQFQQYYDALPDNMAAPEQYEALLPFRQARFNNSIETNPYFFYPQFAGVLVSPAGYAFPPAMMANHSEQYPDGYLDKETFKSFFAVSGESGAFTYKAGWERIPDNWYKRPAADPYTIPGYVLDVLKFGTQDLRLLSIGGNTGTNNSFTGVDLGDLTRGVFDISTLTQGNNLECLVFQLVQAEAPNFLASLYSDVTKALQPLAQNISSILDGLSCPQLNGIDMSKYDKFPGYAKAKAQLQIKKMYPLKALIVPAMALFSPIITSSVSIRMYVDGMQETLANKLQDQSSSSLDLFDCGSSDDAFQLSRLSVSPDPPQSNETVTVTVTGRITETIEDGAYINVNAKLGLTTVLKKIYQLCDLDGVDCPLTPEDDEINISFSLDTATAAKYKVNIRAFNSDEKALSCIGGFVTVV
;
A
#
# COMPACT_ATOMS: atom_id res chain seq x y z
N MET A 1 8.78 -60.91 5.28
CA MET A 1 8.35 -59.70 6.02
C MET A 1 9.38 -59.44 7.11
N ALA A 2 9.79 -58.16 7.23
CA ALA A 2 10.93 -57.64 8.00
C ALA A 2 12.33 -57.87 7.37
N ARG A 3 13.07 -56.75 7.18
CA ARG A 3 14.43 -56.56 6.63
C ARG A 3 14.56 -56.17 5.14
N VAL A 4 14.03 -54.99 4.78
CA VAL A 4 14.60 -54.11 3.74
C VAL A 4 14.29 -52.65 4.14
N ALA A 5 15.06 -52.08 5.08
CA ALA A 5 15.00 -50.67 5.45
C ALA A 5 16.27 -50.28 6.22
N ALA A 6 17.43 -50.28 5.54
CA ALA A 6 18.68 -49.67 6.02
C ALA A 6 19.78 -49.79 4.94
N SER A 7 19.63 -49.11 3.79
CA SER A 7 20.76 -48.79 2.90
C SER A 7 20.34 -47.78 1.82
N ALA A 8 19.90 -46.59 2.24
CA ALA A 8 19.59 -45.48 1.34
C ALA A 8 20.01 -44.11 1.93
N LEU A 9 21.03 -44.10 2.79
CA LEU A 9 21.84 -42.92 3.09
C LEU A 9 23.27 -43.30 2.67
N MET A 10 23.82 -42.65 1.63
CA MET A 10 25.27 -42.49 1.34
C MET A 10 25.60 -42.20 -0.15
N HIS A 11 24.67 -41.81 -1.03
CA HIS A 11 25.03 -41.34 -2.38
C HIS A 11 24.18 -40.15 -2.84
N ALA A 12 24.54 -38.94 -2.38
CA ALA A 12 24.13 -37.68 -2.98
C ALA A 12 25.39 -36.89 -3.40
N ARG A 13 26.10 -37.40 -4.42
CA ARG A 13 27.15 -36.69 -5.16
C ARG A 13 27.13 -37.19 -6.61
N ALA A 14 26.29 -36.58 -7.42
CA ALA A 14 26.40 -36.42 -8.87
C ALA A 14 25.08 -35.80 -9.36
N GLY A 15 25.16 -34.65 -10.03
CA GLY A 15 24.00 -34.05 -10.70
C GLY A 15 23.39 -34.99 -11.76
N PRO A 16 22.14 -34.75 -12.18
CA PRO A 16 21.46 -35.63 -13.12
C PRO A 16 22.14 -35.58 -14.50
N PRO A 17 22.12 -36.68 -15.28
CA PRO A 17 22.76 -36.77 -16.58
C PRO A 17 22.07 -35.89 -17.64
N ILE A 18 22.86 -35.47 -18.64
CA ILE A 18 22.66 -34.41 -19.67
C ILE A 18 21.52 -34.71 -20.69
N GLY A 19 20.47 -35.44 -20.31
CA GLY A 19 19.34 -35.80 -21.16
C GLY A 19 18.14 -34.85 -21.16
N LYS A 20 18.16 -33.74 -20.40
CA LYS A 20 16.99 -32.84 -20.21
C LYS A 20 17.26 -31.35 -20.50
N LEU A 21 18.33 -30.99 -21.22
CA LEU A 21 18.72 -29.58 -21.44
C LEU A 21 18.10 -28.92 -22.70
N ARG A 22 17.14 -29.55 -23.39
CA ARG A 22 16.50 -28.93 -24.58
C ARG A 22 15.32 -28.01 -24.26
N VAL A 23 14.63 -28.20 -23.14
CA VAL A 23 13.42 -27.42 -22.79
C VAL A 23 13.76 -26.06 -22.15
N ALA A 24 14.87 -25.98 -21.42
CA ALA A 24 15.32 -24.71 -20.82
C ALA A 24 15.74 -23.68 -21.88
N CYS A 25 16.36 -24.15 -22.98
CA CYS A 25 16.83 -23.30 -24.06
C CYS A 25 15.67 -22.73 -24.90
N SER A 26 14.63 -23.51 -25.19
CA SER A 26 13.45 -23.00 -25.93
C SER A 26 12.67 -21.95 -25.16
N LEU A 27 12.44 -22.17 -23.85
CA LEU A 27 11.69 -21.22 -23.01
C LEU A 27 12.42 -19.89 -22.79
N GLN A 28 13.77 -19.90 -22.78
CA GLN A 28 14.56 -18.66 -22.72
C GLN A 28 14.46 -17.86 -24.01
N VAL A 29 14.42 -18.52 -25.16
CA VAL A 29 14.23 -17.88 -26.47
C VAL A 29 12.82 -17.29 -26.58
N ASP A 30 11.79 -17.99 -26.10
CA ASP A 30 10.43 -17.47 -26.10
C ASP A 30 10.24 -16.26 -25.18
N ALA A 31 11.01 -16.20 -24.07
CA ALA A 31 11.07 -15.05 -23.18
C ALA A 31 11.80 -13.84 -23.77
N PHE A 32 12.68 -14.04 -24.76
CA PHE A 32 13.42 -12.98 -25.44
C PHE A 32 13.41 -13.23 -26.96
N PRO A 33 12.27 -12.97 -27.63
CA PRO A 33 12.09 -13.32 -29.04
C PRO A 33 13.11 -12.68 -29.98
N GLN A 34 13.78 -11.61 -29.55
CA GLN A 34 14.82 -10.88 -30.28
C GLN A 34 16.23 -11.47 -30.16
N LEU A 35 16.47 -12.37 -29.20
CA LEU A 35 17.80 -12.93 -28.95
C LEU A 35 17.91 -14.37 -29.48
N LYS A 36 19.04 -14.69 -30.12
CA LYS A 36 19.35 -16.10 -30.42
C LYS A 36 19.76 -16.80 -29.11
N PRO A 37 19.59 -18.12 -29.00
CA PRO A 37 19.96 -18.86 -27.78
C PRO A 37 21.39 -18.60 -27.30
N ARG A 38 22.34 -18.47 -28.23
CA ARG A 38 23.75 -18.16 -27.92
C ARG A 38 23.94 -16.76 -27.36
N ASP A 39 23.16 -15.79 -27.85
CA ASP A 39 23.22 -14.40 -27.40
C ASP A 39 22.64 -14.28 -25.98
N VAL A 40 21.61 -15.07 -25.65
CA VAL A 40 21.05 -15.17 -24.28
C VAL A 40 22.09 -15.70 -23.29
N GLU A 41 22.81 -16.77 -23.66
CA GLU A 41 23.88 -17.34 -22.83
C GLU A 41 25.05 -16.37 -22.66
N GLU A 42 25.46 -15.70 -23.74
CA GLU A 42 26.52 -14.70 -23.71
C GLU A 42 26.14 -13.47 -22.88
N LEU A 43 24.88 -13.01 -22.96
CA LEU A 43 24.37 -11.92 -22.13
C LEU A 43 24.29 -12.31 -20.65
N SER A 44 23.83 -13.52 -20.32
CA SER A 44 23.86 -14.05 -18.95
C SER A 44 25.29 -14.10 -18.39
N GLU A 45 26.26 -14.53 -19.19
CA GLU A 45 27.68 -14.51 -18.83
C GLU A 45 28.23 -13.09 -18.67
N GLN A 46 27.86 -12.15 -19.54
CA GLN A 46 28.29 -10.75 -19.45
C GLN A 46 27.72 -10.07 -18.20
N MET A 47 26.44 -10.27 -17.91
CA MET A 47 25.79 -9.72 -16.71
C MET A 47 26.35 -10.32 -15.42
N SER A 48 26.73 -11.60 -15.42
CA SER A 48 27.35 -12.26 -14.25
C SER A 48 28.81 -11.88 -14.04
N LYS A 49 29.55 -11.47 -15.09
CA LYS A 49 30.96 -11.03 -15.00
C LYS A 49 31.15 -9.58 -14.51
N GLY A 50 30.07 -8.80 -14.35
CA GLY A 50 30.00 -7.65 -13.43
C GLY A 50 30.98 -6.49 -13.64
N GLY A 51 31.52 -6.28 -14.84
CA GLY A 51 32.55 -5.27 -15.11
C GLY A 51 32.08 -3.82 -15.08
N ASP A 52 30.92 -3.53 -15.68
CA ASP A 52 30.51 -2.14 -16.00
C ASP A 52 29.13 -1.74 -15.45
N CYS A 53 28.49 -2.58 -14.63
CA CYS A 53 27.27 -2.15 -13.92
C CYS A 53 27.67 -1.09 -12.86
N PRO A 54 27.10 0.13 -12.87
CA PRO A 54 27.48 1.22 -11.97
C PRO A 54 27.42 0.84 -10.48
N TYR A 55 26.55 -0.13 -10.16
CA TYR A 55 26.34 -0.65 -8.82
C TYR A 55 27.38 -1.67 -8.35
N SER A 56 28.19 -2.25 -9.25
CA SER A 56 29.31 -3.13 -8.87
C SER A 56 30.39 -2.35 -8.10
N ALA A 57 30.56 -1.06 -8.41
CA ALA A 57 31.39 -0.11 -7.68
C ALA A 57 30.77 0.30 -6.34
N MET A 58 29.44 0.41 -6.22
CA MET A 58 28.76 0.64 -4.93
C MET A 58 28.91 -0.57 -3.99
N LYS A 59 28.97 -1.79 -4.53
CA LYS A 59 29.33 -3.01 -3.78
C LYS A 59 30.75 -2.93 -3.17
N LYS A 60 31.66 -2.16 -3.80
CA LYS A 60 33.01 -1.87 -3.27
C LYS A 60 33.01 -0.80 -2.17
N GLN A 61 31.96 0.03 -2.03
CA GLN A 61 31.96 1.16 -1.09
C GLN A 61 31.36 0.86 0.30
N ALA A 62 30.93 -0.36 0.59
CA ALA A 62 30.56 -0.72 1.96
C ALA A 62 30.89 -2.18 2.31
N LYS A 63 32.17 -2.53 2.35
CA LYS A 63 32.64 -3.40 3.46
C LYS A 63 32.70 -2.56 4.75
N ARG A 64 31.62 -1.84 5.09
CA ARG A 64 31.43 -1.43 6.47
C ARG A 64 31.18 -2.72 7.22
N GLN A 65 31.98 -2.99 8.24
CA GLN A 65 31.71 -4.11 9.11
C GLN A 65 30.32 -3.86 9.69
N ILE A 66 29.35 -4.68 9.32
CA ILE A 66 28.00 -4.62 9.86
C ILE A 66 28.16 -5.07 11.32
N VAL A 67 28.00 -4.13 12.25
CA VAL A 67 28.14 -4.38 13.68
C VAL A 67 26.76 -4.44 14.27
N PHE A 68 26.47 -5.53 14.96
CA PHE A 68 25.24 -5.66 15.73
C PHE A 68 25.27 -4.72 16.94
N ASP A 69 24.22 -3.92 17.07
CA ASP A 69 23.96 -3.06 18.21
C ASP A 69 22.50 -3.25 18.67
N PRO A 70 22.28 -3.97 19.78
CA PRO A 70 20.93 -4.25 20.26
C PRO A 70 20.15 -2.98 20.64
N ALA A 71 20.82 -1.90 21.04
CA ALA A 71 20.16 -0.68 21.47
C ALA A 71 19.49 0.09 20.32
N THR A 72 20.06 -0.01 19.11
CA THR A 72 19.55 0.68 17.92
C THR A 72 18.78 -0.24 16.97
N GLN A 73 18.90 -1.56 17.14
CA GLN A 73 18.24 -2.55 16.32
C GLN A 73 17.01 -3.19 16.97
N TYR A 74 16.82 -3.08 18.29
CA TYR A 74 15.61 -3.61 18.92
C TYR A 74 14.35 -2.89 18.41
N VAL A 75 13.31 -3.66 18.07
CA VAL A 75 11.98 -3.13 17.72
C VAL A 75 10.99 -3.54 18.81
N SER A 76 10.29 -2.56 19.39
CA SER A 76 9.33 -2.84 20.46
C SER A 76 8.08 -3.53 19.93
N THR A 77 7.65 -4.58 20.61
CA THR A 77 6.36 -5.27 20.42
C THR A 77 5.47 -5.15 21.66
N THR A 78 5.74 -4.16 22.51
CA THR A 78 5.07 -3.94 23.81
C THR A 78 4.56 -2.50 23.92
N GLY A 79 3.71 -2.23 24.93
CA GLY A 79 3.14 -0.90 25.15
C GLY A 79 2.27 -0.47 23.96
N GLU A 80 2.55 0.72 23.40
CA GLU A 80 1.86 1.25 22.21
C GLU A 80 2.02 0.36 20.97
N HIS A 81 3.05 -0.48 20.94
CA HIS A 81 3.33 -1.43 19.85
C HIS A 81 2.97 -2.88 20.20
N ALA A 82 2.16 -3.09 21.26
CA ALA A 82 1.60 -4.39 21.56
C ALA A 82 0.77 -4.90 20.38
N PHE A 83 0.87 -6.20 20.11
CA PHE A 83 0.07 -6.82 19.06
C PHE A 83 -1.43 -6.64 19.34
N VAL A 84 -2.14 -6.14 18.33
CA VAL A 84 -3.60 -6.13 18.25
C VAL A 84 -4.02 -6.95 17.03
N ALA A 85 -4.99 -7.84 17.20
CA ALA A 85 -5.53 -8.61 16.07
C ALA A 85 -6.44 -7.73 15.22
N PRO A 86 -6.41 -7.83 13.88
CA PRO A 86 -7.28 -7.02 13.04
C PRO A 86 -8.75 -7.39 13.26
N ASN A 87 -9.59 -6.37 13.38
CA ASN A 87 -11.03 -6.48 13.37
C ASN A 87 -11.58 -6.18 11.98
N PHE A 88 -11.62 -7.21 11.14
CA PHE A 88 -12.16 -7.09 9.79
C PHE A 88 -13.64 -6.65 9.75
N LEU A 89 -14.43 -6.94 10.79
CA LEU A 89 -15.83 -6.47 10.88
C LEU A 89 -15.91 -4.96 11.11
N ALA A 90 -14.92 -4.38 11.77
CA ALA A 90 -14.77 -2.93 11.93
C ALA A 90 -14.12 -2.25 10.71
N GLY A 91 -13.74 -3.02 9.69
CA GLY A 91 -13.19 -2.50 8.43
C GLY A 91 -11.68 -2.54 8.30
N ASP A 92 -10.96 -3.12 9.28
CA ASP A 92 -9.49 -3.26 9.20
C ASP A 92 -9.06 -4.02 7.94
N GLN A 93 -8.01 -3.54 7.29
CA GLN A 93 -7.50 -4.04 6.02
C GLN A 93 -6.16 -4.74 6.19
N ARG A 94 -6.06 -5.94 5.63
CA ARG A 94 -4.80 -6.69 5.48
C ARG A 94 -4.76 -7.25 4.06
N GLY A 95 -3.56 -7.43 3.51
CA GLY A 95 -3.40 -7.82 2.12
C GLY A 95 -2.24 -8.78 1.86
N PRO A 96 -1.68 -8.79 0.63
CA PRO A 96 -0.65 -9.74 0.24
C PRO A 96 0.71 -9.48 0.89
N CYS A 97 0.94 -8.31 1.48
CA CYS A 97 2.24 -7.93 2.06
C CYS A 97 2.32 -8.26 3.57
N PRO A 98 3.03 -9.33 3.98
CA PRO A 98 3.15 -9.70 5.39
C PRO A 98 3.82 -8.62 6.25
N GLY A 99 4.77 -7.87 5.69
CA GLY A 99 5.46 -6.80 6.41
C GLY A 99 4.51 -5.66 6.79
N LEU A 100 3.72 -5.15 5.84
CA LEU A 100 2.71 -4.11 6.12
C LEU A 100 1.63 -4.61 7.08
N ASN A 101 1.20 -5.87 6.95
CA ASN A 101 0.23 -6.48 7.85
C ASN A 101 0.74 -6.51 9.30
N ALA A 102 2.01 -6.89 9.51
CA ALA A 102 2.64 -6.90 10.82
C ALA A 102 2.77 -5.48 11.41
N LEU A 103 3.17 -4.49 10.61
CA LEU A 103 3.26 -3.10 11.09
C LEU A 103 1.90 -2.56 11.56
N ALA A 104 0.82 -2.82 10.79
CA ALA A 104 -0.53 -2.41 11.18
C ALA A 104 -1.00 -3.13 12.46
N ASN A 105 -0.66 -4.42 12.63
CA ASN A 105 -0.99 -5.18 13.84
C ASN A 105 -0.24 -4.70 15.09
N HIS A 106 0.89 -4.03 14.94
CA HIS A 106 1.69 -3.47 16.04
C HIS A 106 1.60 -1.93 16.12
N GLY A 107 0.61 -1.32 15.47
CA GLY A 107 0.37 0.13 15.55
C GLY A 107 1.49 1.01 14.95
N TYR A 108 2.46 0.43 14.25
CA TYR A 108 3.43 1.18 13.46
C TYR A 108 2.81 1.74 12.18
N LEU A 109 1.73 1.15 11.69
CA LEU A 109 0.82 1.78 10.73
C LEU A 109 -0.53 1.97 11.42
N PRO A 110 -1.41 2.85 10.90
CA PRO A 110 -2.81 2.88 11.32
C PRO A 110 -3.37 1.46 11.37
N HIS A 111 -3.92 1.05 12.51
CA HIS A 111 -4.34 -0.33 12.73
C HIS A 111 -5.38 -0.80 11.71
N SER A 112 -6.16 0.15 11.20
CA SER A 112 -7.12 -0.01 10.10
C SER A 112 -6.50 -0.51 8.79
N GLY A 113 -5.17 -0.43 8.62
CA GLY A 113 -4.50 -0.77 7.37
C GLY A 113 -4.78 0.22 6.24
N VAL A 114 -5.27 1.43 6.56
CA VAL A 114 -5.49 2.51 5.60
C VAL A 114 -4.72 3.75 6.05
N ALA A 115 -3.92 4.32 5.16
CA ALA A 115 -2.97 5.39 5.49
C ALA A 115 -2.92 6.52 4.44
N ASP A 116 -2.32 7.64 4.82
CA ASP A 116 -2.44 8.96 4.17
C ASP A 116 -1.31 9.26 3.17
N LEU A 117 -1.60 10.04 2.11
CA LEU A 117 -0.63 10.39 1.05
C LEU A 117 0.30 11.56 1.39
N LEU A 118 -0.17 12.59 2.12
CA LEU A 118 0.66 13.77 2.42
C LEU A 118 1.84 13.42 3.34
N THR A 119 1.69 12.35 4.11
CA THR A 119 2.73 11.81 4.97
C THR A 119 3.80 11.01 4.21
N ILE A 120 3.51 10.59 2.98
CA ILE A 120 4.42 9.86 2.08
C ILE A 120 5.42 10.81 1.42
N THR A 121 5.05 12.07 1.16
CA THR A 121 5.94 13.04 0.47
C THR A 121 6.90 13.74 1.44
N GLU A 122 6.48 13.95 2.70
CA GLU A 122 7.30 14.62 3.71
C GLU A 122 8.46 13.72 4.18
N ALA A 123 8.22 12.42 4.41
CA ALA A 123 9.26 11.45 4.78
C ALA A 123 10.42 11.34 3.77
N VAL A 124 10.10 11.37 2.47
CA VAL A 124 11.09 11.25 1.38
C VAL A 124 11.92 12.52 1.25
N ASN A 125 11.31 13.70 1.44
CA ASN A 125 11.99 14.99 1.30
C ASN A 125 12.79 15.42 2.54
N THR A 126 12.35 15.07 3.75
CA THR A 126 13.09 15.38 5.01
C THR A 126 14.10 14.29 5.41
N GLY A 127 14.08 13.17 4.69
CA GLY A 127 14.82 11.94 4.96
C GLY A 127 16.34 12.03 5.07
N LYS A 128 16.95 13.09 4.51
CA LYS A 128 18.41 13.27 4.58
C LYS A 128 18.88 13.80 5.94
N SER A 129 18.00 14.40 6.74
CA SER A 129 18.38 15.02 8.02
C SER A 129 17.83 14.29 9.26
N ALA A 130 16.65 13.68 9.17
CA ALA A 130 16.03 13.00 10.32
C ALA A 130 16.68 11.64 10.65
N TYR A 131 17.16 10.92 9.63
CA TYR A 131 17.78 9.61 9.80
C TYR A 131 19.11 9.65 10.58
N LEU A 132 19.77 10.81 10.61
CA LEU A 132 21.03 11.04 11.34
C LEU A 132 20.84 11.61 12.75
N SER A 133 19.63 12.08 13.10
CA SER A 133 19.37 12.78 14.37
C SER A 133 18.43 12.05 15.34
N LEU A 134 17.84 10.92 14.95
CA LEU A 134 16.99 10.13 15.84
C LEU A 134 17.85 9.23 16.72
N SER A 135 18.30 9.76 17.86
CA SER A 135 18.68 8.91 19.00
C SER A 135 17.43 8.21 19.56
N PRO A 136 17.52 6.97 20.08
CA PRO A 136 16.38 6.28 20.63
C PRO A 136 15.91 7.01 21.89
N GLY A 137 14.69 7.56 21.88
CA GLY A 137 13.97 7.89 23.13
C GLY A 137 13.58 9.35 23.40
N SER A 138 13.47 10.27 22.43
CA SER A 138 13.03 11.65 22.77
C SER A 138 12.11 12.39 21.78
N ALA A 139 11.57 11.74 20.76
CA ALA A 139 10.53 12.34 19.92
C ALA A 139 9.35 11.37 19.76
N PRO A 140 8.10 11.79 20.06
CA PRO A 140 6.94 10.97 19.72
C PRO A 140 6.87 10.79 18.19
N PRO A 141 6.58 9.58 17.70
CA PRO A 141 6.37 9.37 16.27
C PRO A 141 5.22 10.25 15.79
N LEU A 142 5.42 10.95 14.67
CA LEU A 142 4.35 11.67 14.00
C LEU A 142 3.31 10.62 13.55
N PRO A 143 2.04 10.72 13.97
CA PRO A 143 1.04 9.73 13.58
C PRO A 143 0.83 9.80 12.07
N ASN A 144 0.87 8.63 11.41
CA ASN A 144 0.47 8.34 10.02
C ASN A 144 1.60 8.28 8.95
N MET A 145 2.87 7.98 9.28
CA MET A 145 3.99 8.00 8.31
C MET A 145 4.43 6.61 7.77
N ILE A 146 3.74 6.02 6.77
CA ILE A 146 4.10 4.69 6.22
C ILE A 146 5.61 4.50 5.95
N ILE A 147 6.27 5.49 5.33
CA ILE A 147 7.69 5.39 4.96
C ILE A 147 8.60 5.50 6.19
N THR A 148 8.31 6.43 7.10
CA THR A 148 9.09 6.59 8.33
C THR A 148 8.97 5.33 9.18
N ASP A 149 7.80 4.71 9.22
CA ASP A 149 7.53 3.52 10.02
C ASP A 149 8.23 2.27 9.44
N ILE A 150 8.23 2.09 8.10
CA ILE A 150 8.99 1.02 7.44
C ILE A 150 10.50 1.25 7.58
N ALA A 151 10.98 2.49 7.48
CA ALA A 151 12.39 2.83 7.70
C ALA A 151 12.81 2.63 9.17
N VAL A 152 11.91 2.89 10.11
CA VAL A 152 12.13 2.69 11.55
C VAL A 152 12.11 1.22 11.92
N VAL A 153 11.19 0.41 11.38
CA VAL A 153 11.05 -1.00 11.79
C VAL A 153 11.92 -1.95 10.97
N TYR A 154 12.02 -1.76 9.65
CA TYR A 154 12.72 -2.68 8.76
C TYR A 154 14.07 -2.14 8.27
N SER A 155 14.39 -0.88 8.55
CA SER A 155 15.54 -0.18 7.96
C SER A 155 15.51 -0.25 6.43
N MET A 156 14.33 -0.12 5.82
CA MET A 156 14.19 0.14 4.39
C MET A 156 14.65 1.57 4.09
N GLY A 157 15.41 1.74 3.02
CA GLY A 157 15.82 3.05 2.53
C GLY A 157 14.61 3.90 2.14
N LEU A 158 14.69 5.20 2.40
CA LEU A 158 13.62 6.14 2.06
C LEU A 158 13.42 6.29 0.55
N ASP A 159 14.46 5.97 -0.22
CA ASP A 159 14.39 5.85 -1.68
C ASP A 159 13.44 4.70 -2.07
N LEU A 160 13.68 3.49 -1.58
CA LEU A 160 12.89 2.30 -1.90
C LEU A 160 11.48 2.40 -1.32
N GLY A 161 11.36 2.70 -0.03
CA GLY A 161 10.07 2.86 0.64
C GLY A 161 9.23 3.99 0.04
N GLY A 162 9.89 5.09 -0.35
CA GLY A 162 9.28 6.23 -1.02
C GLY A 162 8.66 5.87 -2.36
N VAL A 163 9.42 5.26 -3.26
CA VAL A 163 8.91 4.88 -4.58
C VAL A 163 7.75 3.89 -4.46
N LEU A 164 7.87 2.87 -3.60
CA LEU A 164 6.84 1.87 -3.38
C LEU A 164 5.54 2.47 -2.82
N ALA A 165 5.63 3.31 -1.79
CA ALA A 165 4.45 3.93 -1.17
C ALA A 165 3.76 4.94 -2.09
N ILE A 166 4.53 5.75 -2.84
CA ILE A 166 3.98 6.70 -3.81
C ILE A 166 3.29 5.95 -4.94
N TYR A 167 3.94 4.92 -5.51
CA TYR A 167 3.35 4.12 -6.57
C TYR A 167 2.03 3.48 -6.09
N GLY A 168 2.02 2.79 -4.95
CA GLY A 168 0.81 2.17 -4.42
C GLY A 168 -0.32 3.17 -4.22
N THR A 169 -0.01 4.38 -3.74
CA THR A 169 -1.05 5.39 -3.50
C THR A 169 -1.57 6.02 -4.79
N VAL A 170 -0.68 6.30 -5.75
CA VAL A 170 -1.04 6.91 -7.03
C VAL A 170 -1.92 5.97 -7.85
N PHE A 171 -1.58 4.68 -7.89
CA PHE A 171 -2.24 3.74 -8.79
C PHE A 171 -3.32 2.90 -8.10
N ASP A 172 -3.17 2.56 -6.83
CA ASP A 172 -4.10 1.68 -6.12
C ASP A 172 -4.90 2.39 -5.02
N GLY A 173 -4.54 3.64 -4.72
CA GLY A 173 -5.16 4.49 -3.70
C GLY A 173 -6.10 5.55 -4.26
N ASN A 174 -6.56 6.44 -3.36
CA ASN A 174 -7.25 7.67 -3.70
C ASN A 174 -6.28 8.85 -3.60
N ILE A 175 -5.94 9.44 -4.74
CA ILE A 175 -5.03 10.59 -4.82
C ILE A 175 -5.64 11.91 -4.34
N LEU A 176 -6.98 12.00 -4.29
CA LEU A 176 -7.72 13.20 -3.86
C LEU A 176 -8.12 13.14 -2.38
N SER A 177 -8.24 11.94 -1.81
CA SER A 177 -8.37 11.73 -0.37
C SER A 177 -6.97 11.58 0.22
N LEU A 178 -6.34 12.71 0.54
CA LEU A 178 -5.04 12.71 1.20
C LEU A 178 -5.11 12.19 2.65
N THR A 179 -6.34 11.89 3.13
CA THR A 179 -6.68 11.39 4.47
C THR A 179 -8.05 10.65 4.43
N PRO A 180 -8.12 9.31 4.29
CA PRO A 180 -7.05 8.34 3.99
C PRO A 180 -6.92 8.02 2.49
N GLY A 181 -5.69 7.69 2.05
CA GLY A 181 -5.28 7.63 0.65
C GLY A 181 -4.90 6.25 0.10
N TYR A 182 -4.42 5.31 0.91
CA TYR A 182 -3.94 4.00 0.43
C TYR A 182 -4.29 2.86 1.39
N SER A 183 -4.76 1.73 0.86
CA SER A 183 -5.13 0.53 1.64
C SER A 183 -4.11 -0.57 1.41
N ILE A 184 -3.57 -1.14 2.49
CA ILE A 184 -2.67 -2.29 2.42
C ILE A 184 -3.41 -3.61 2.12
N GLY A 185 -4.75 -3.57 2.14
CA GLY A 185 -5.67 -4.66 1.80
C GLY A 185 -6.49 -4.36 0.55
N GLY A 186 -7.80 -4.56 0.60
CA GLY A 186 -8.70 -4.30 -0.53
C GLY A 186 -9.23 -2.86 -0.60
N PRO A 187 -10.10 -2.53 -1.58
CA PRO A 187 -10.89 -1.30 -1.60
C PRO A 187 -11.58 -1.01 -0.26
N THR A 188 -11.56 0.25 0.16
CA THR A 188 -12.26 0.72 1.36
C THR A 188 -13.27 1.83 1.05
N ILE A 189 -14.38 1.86 1.80
CA ILE A 189 -15.43 2.89 1.66
C ILE A 189 -14.91 4.27 2.09
N SER A 190 -13.99 4.31 3.06
CA SER A 190 -13.29 5.52 3.53
C SER A 190 -12.48 6.24 2.45
N GLN A 191 -12.19 5.58 1.33
CA GLN A 191 -11.53 6.19 0.18
C GLN A 191 -12.52 6.69 -0.89
N SER A 192 -13.83 6.64 -0.64
CA SER A 192 -14.88 7.17 -1.53
C SER A 192 -15.45 8.44 -0.90
N ILE A 193 -14.95 9.60 -1.32
CA ILE A 193 -15.24 10.90 -0.66
C ILE A 193 -16.74 11.26 -0.60
N LEU A 194 -17.63 10.64 -1.40
CA LEU A 194 -19.03 11.12 -1.49
C LEU A 194 -20.09 10.07 -1.87
N GLY A 195 -19.77 8.77 -1.95
CA GLY A 195 -20.72 7.79 -2.53
C GLY A 195 -21.09 8.07 -4.01
N LEU A 196 -20.54 9.14 -4.60
CA LEU A 196 -20.58 9.52 -6.02
C LEU A 196 -19.59 8.66 -6.83
N GLY A 197 -19.70 7.34 -6.69
CA GLY A 197 -18.88 6.32 -7.36
C GLY A 197 -19.10 6.25 -8.88
N GLY A 198 -19.07 7.37 -9.58
CA GLY A 198 -19.32 7.46 -11.01
C GLY A 198 -18.53 8.54 -11.76
N LEU A 199 -17.80 9.43 -11.08
CA LEU A 199 -16.96 10.44 -11.76
C LEU A 199 -15.44 10.19 -11.63
N LEU A 200 -15.03 9.37 -10.66
CA LEU A 200 -13.64 9.01 -10.36
C LEU A 200 -13.56 7.51 -10.05
N SER A 201 -12.49 6.84 -10.46
CA SER A 201 -12.34 5.38 -10.29
C SER A 201 -12.27 4.94 -8.82
N THR A 202 -12.83 3.78 -8.49
CA THR A 202 -12.73 3.19 -7.14
C THR A 202 -11.31 2.69 -6.84
N PRO A 203 -10.64 3.18 -5.78
CA PRO A 203 -9.37 2.66 -5.29
C PRO A 203 -9.41 1.14 -5.10
N THR A 204 -8.32 0.46 -5.39
CA THR A 204 -8.22 -1.01 -5.38
C THR A 204 -7.53 -1.55 -4.15
N GLY A 205 -6.76 -0.72 -3.45
CA GLY A 205 -5.80 -1.20 -2.45
C GLY A 205 -4.82 -2.21 -3.04
N LEU A 206 -3.90 -2.67 -2.21
CA LEU A 206 -2.88 -3.62 -2.64
C LEU A 206 -3.48 -4.97 -3.10
N SER A 207 -4.55 -5.47 -2.46
CA SER A 207 -5.18 -6.75 -2.82
C SER A 207 -5.93 -6.71 -4.17
N GLY A 208 -6.31 -5.53 -4.66
CA GLY A 208 -7.02 -5.35 -5.93
C GLY A 208 -6.14 -4.85 -7.08
N SER A 209 -4.83 -4.80 -6.89
CA SER A 209 -3.85 -4.15 -7.77
C SER A 209 -3.22 -5.08 -8.82
N HIS A 210 -3.88 -6.19 -9.16
CA HIS A 210 -3.29 -7.23 -9.99
C HIS A 210 -2.76 -6.72 -11.34
N ASN A 211 -1.53 -7.11 -11.70
CA ASN A 211 -0.71 -6.62 -12.82
C ASN A 211 -0.32 -5.14 -12.76
N ASN A 212 -0.66 -4.44 -11.69
CA ASN A 212 -0.21 -3.08 -11.42
C ASN A 212 0.81 -3.06 -10.28
N TYR A 213 0.48 -3.65 -9.13
CA TYR A 213 1.39 -3.79 -7.99
C TYR A 213 1.48 -5.24 -7.55
N GLU A 214 0.34 -5.86 -7.25
CA GLU A 214 0.22 -7.29 -7.02
C GLU A 214 0.48 -8.05 -8.34
N ALA A 215 1.18 -9.19 -8.25
CA ALA A 215 1.61 -9.96 -9.40
C ALA A 215 1.56 -11.47 -9.16
N ASP A 216 1.30 -12.18 -10.26
CA ASP A 216 1.54 -13.63 -10.37
C ASP A 216 2.99 -13.98 -9.99
N THR A 217 3.27 -15.26 -9.72
CA THR A 217 4.58 -15.79 -9.29
C THR A 217 4.95 -15.45 -7.83
N SER A 218 4.01 -14.92 -7.05
CA SER A 218 4.18 -14.68 -5.62
C SER A 218 4.66 -15.94 -4.87
N PRO A 219 5.56 -15.81 -3.86
CA PRO A 219 6.16 -16.96 -3.19
C PRO A 219 5.23 -17.64 -2.18
N THR A 220 4.22 -16.95 -1.68
CA THR A 220 3.30 -17.49 -0.67
C THR A 220 1.82 -17.22 -0.98
N ARG A 221 1.53 -16.51 -2.07
CA ARG A 221 0.19 -16.11 -2.51
C ARG A 221 -0.08 -16.70 -3.89
N GLY A 222 -1.35 -17.00 -4.14
CA GLY A 222 -1.80 -17.57 -5.40
C GLY A 222 -1.77 -16.59 -6.55
N ASP A 223 -1.73 -17.09 -7.77
CA ASP A 223 -1.98 -16.30 -8.98
C ASP A 223 -3.48 -15.99 -9.06
N LEU A 224 -3.86 -14.76 -9.42
CA LEU A 224 -5.24 -14.28 -9.30
C LEU A 224 -6.23 -15.16 -10.07
N TYR A 225 -5.89 -15.56 -11.29
CA TYR A 225 -6.83 -16.22 -12.20
C TYR A 225 -6.94 -17.73 -12.03
N THR A 226 -6.02 -18.35 -11.28
CA THR A 226 -6.01 -19.82 -11.06
C THR A 226 -6.32 -20.21 -9.63
N THR A 227 -6.23 -19.26 -8.70
CA THR A 227 -6.49 -19.51 -7.30
C THR A 227 -7.95 -19.21 -6.99
N PRO A 228 -8.77 -20.21 -6.64
CA PRO A 228 -10.17 -19.98 -6.35
C PRO A 228 -10.32 -19.11 -5.10
N GLU A 229 -11.33 -18.24 -5.12
CA GLU A 229 -11.73 -17.47 -3.96
C GLU A 229 -12.24 -18.43 -2.86
N LYS A 230 -11.67 -18.36 -1.66
CA LYS A 230 -12.12 -19.20 -0.54
C LYS A 230 -13.34 -18.55 0.12
N ALA A 231 -14.44 -19.30 0.20
CA ALA A 231 -15.75 -18.88 0.71
C ALA A 231 -15.79 -18.38 2.17
N ASN A 232 -14.66 -18.42 2.88
CA ASN A 232 -14.50 -18.13 4.30
C ASN A 232 -13.73 -16.82 4.58
N CYS A 233 -13.29 -16.09 3.55
CA CYS A 233 -12.97 -14.65 3.64
C CYS A 233 -14.20 -13.82 3.23
N LYS A 234 -15.40 -14.23 3.66
CA LYS A 234 -16.68 -13.65 3.28
C LYS A 234 -17.05 -12.42 4.12
N LEU A 235 -16.10 -11.49 4.26
CA LEU A 235 -16.27 -10.27 5.03
C LEU A 235 -16.72 -9.16 4.10
N ILE A 236 -18.03 -8.86 4.06
CA ILE A 236 -18.69 -7.66 3.48
C ILE A 236 -18.44 -7.40 1.96
N GLU A 237 -17.46 -8.04 1.34
CA GLU A 237 -17.00 -7.80 -0.04
C GLU A 237 -18.00 -8.29 -1.11
N ASP A 238 -18.79 -9.33 -0.82
CA ASP A 238 -19.77 -9.90 -1.77
C ASP A 238 -20.96 -8.97 -2.08
N VAL A 239 -21.25 -7.96 -1.26
CA VAL A 239 -22.41 -7.08 -1.46
C VAL A 239 -22.08 -5.89 -2.35
N LEU A 240 -20.82 -5.45 -2.41
CA LEU A 240 -20.45 -4.19 -3.06
C LEU A 240 -19.58 -4.34 -4.31
N ILE A 241 -18.80 -5.42 -4.47
CA ILE A 241 -17.94 -5.59 -5.64
C ILE A 241 -17.88 -7.06 -6.01
N LYS A 242 -18.50 -7.45 -7.14
CA LYS A 242 -18.13 -8.69 -7.84
C LYS A 242 -16.66 -8.58 -8.25
N ARG A 243 -15.74 -9.02 -7.40
CA ARG A 243 -14.31 -9.08 -7.75
C ARG A 243 -14.08 -10.17 -8.79
N SER A 244 -12.96 -10.04 -9.48
CA SER A 244 -12.33 -11.06 -10.31
C SER A 244 -12.46 -12.45 -9.69
N SER A 245 -12.74 -13.47 -10.49
CA SER A 245 -13.07 -14.84 -10.09
C SER A 245 -11.93 -15.64 -9.39
N GLY A 246 -11.09 -15.02 -8.57
CA GLY A 246 -10.00 -15.67 -7.85
C GLY A 246 -9.27 -14.80 -6.83
N ASN A 247 -8.17 -15.31 -6.25
CA ASN A 247 -7.55 -14.77 -5.04
C ASN A 247 -6.02 -14.72 -5.13
N ALA A 248 -5.45 -13.50 -4.99
CA ALA A 248 -4.00 -13.29 -5.02
C ALA A 248 -3.41 -12.72 -3.71
N TYR A 249 -4.20 -12.66 -2.64
CA TYR A 249 -3.80 -12.02 -1.37
C TYR A 249 -3.77 -12.99 -0.19
N THR A 250 -4.55 -14.07 -0.24
CA THR A 250 -4.58 -15.08 0.82
C THR A 250 -3.40 -16.03 0.68
N LEU A 251 -2.71 -16.26 1.80
CA LEU A 251 -1.60 -17.20 1.86
C LEU A 251 -2.01 -18.62 1.44
N GLN A 252 -1.17 -19.24 0.62
CA GLN A 252 -1.29 -20.63 0.18
C GLN A 252 -0.30 -21.50 0.95
N ILE A 253 -0.81 -22.36 1.85
CA ILE A 253 0.02 -23.19 2.73
C ILE A 253 1.06 -24.02 1.97
N GLN A 254 0.69 -24.56 0.80
CA GLN A 254 1.63 -25.34 -0.01
C GLN A 254 2.81 -24.50 -0.51
N GLN A 255 2.56 -23.25 -0.92
CA GLN A 255 3.63 -22.35 -1.36
C GLN A 255 4.47 -21.86 -0.18
N PHE A 256 3.83 -21.54 0.95
CA PHE A 256 4.53 -21.22 2.19
C PHE A 256 5.44 -22.37 2.62
N GLN A 257 4.98 -23.62 2.56
CA GLN A 257 5.79 -24.81 2.86
C GLN A 257 7.00 -24.89 1.94
N GLN A 258 6.84 -24.64 0.63
CA GLN A 258 7.96 -24.67 -0.32
C GLN A 258 8.99 -23.57 -0.03
N TYR A 259 8.57 -22.36 0.32
CA TYR A 259 9.48 -21.30 0.73
C TYR A 259 10.15 -21.66 2.08
N TYR A 260 9.37 -22.13 3.04
CA TYR A 260 9.87 -22.63 4.31
C TYR A 260 10.96 -23.68 4.08
N ASP A 261 10.77 -24.66 3.22
CA ASP A 261 11.78 -25.70 2.94
C ASP A 261 13.00 -25.17 2.18
N ALA A 262 12.83 -24.13 1.36
CA ALA A 262 13.90 -23.52 0.58
C ALA A 262 14.84 -22.62 1.39
N LEU A 263 14.44 -22.15 2.57
CA LEU A 263 15.29 -21.38 3.47
C LEU A 263 16.29 -22.31 4.19
N PRO A 264 17.60 -22.19 3.99
CA PRO A 264 18.57 -23.01 4.74
C PRO A 264 18.68 -22.54 6.20
N ASP A 265 18.87 -23.50 7.11
CA ASP A 265 19.16 -23.21 8.52
C ASP A 265 20.61 -22.79 8.72
N ASN A 266 20.88 -22.01 9.78
CA ASN A 266 22.21 -21.60 10.22
C ASN A 266 23.05 -20.91 9.14
N MET A 267 22.39 -20.10 8.32
CA MET A 267 23.00 -19.41 7.18
C MET A 267 22.57 -17.95 7.23
N ALA A 268 23.50 -17.02 6.98
CA ALA A 268 23.16 -15.60 6.99
C ALA A 268 22.18 -15.26 5.85
N ALA A 269 21.40 -14.20 6.05
CA ALA A 269 20.31 -13.82 5.17
C ALA A 269 20.71 -13.65 3.68
N PRO A 270 21.89 -13.09 3.33
CA PRO A 270 22.30 -13.00 1.93
C PRO A 270 22.43 -14.36 1.23
N GLU A 271 22.96 -15.37 1.92
CA GLU A 271 23.09 -16.73 1.41
C GLU A 271 21.75 -17.49 1.47
N GLN A 272 20.91 -17.22 2.46
CA GLN A 272 19.52 -17.72 2.47
C GLN A 272 18.76 -17.22 1.24
N TYR A 273 18.93 -15.97 0.84
CA TYR A 273 18.35 -15.44 -0.39
C TYR A 273 18.87 -16.19 -1.63
N GLU A 274 20.18 -16.41 -1.76
CA GLU A 274 20.75 -17.18 -2.89
C GLU A 274 20.12 -18.56 -3.04
N ALA A 275 19.85 -19.23 -1.93
CA ALA A 275 19.25 -20.56 -1.91
C ALA A 275 17.80 -20.60 -2.44
N LEU A 276 17.12 -19.45 -2.56
CA LEU A 276 15.73 -19.38 -3.05
C LEU A 276 15.60 -19.43 -4.57
N LEU A 277 16.69 -19.33 -5.34
CA LEU A 277 16.61 -19.31 -6.81
C LEU A 277 15.82 -20.50 -7.39
N PRO A 278 16.07 -21.78 -7.01
CA PRO A 278 15.31 -22.91 -7.55
C PRO A 278 13.81 -22.82 -7.22
N PHE A 279 13.47 -22.31 -6.03
CA PHE A 279 12.07 -22.11 -5.64
C PHE A 279 11.40 -21.00 -6.47
N ARG A 280 12.08 -19.87 -6.70
CA ARG A 280 11.59 -18.80 -7.57
C ARG A 280 11.38 -19.28 -9.00
N GLN A 281 12.32 -20.05 -9.55
CA GLN A 281 12.18 -20.66 -10.87
C GLN A 281 10.97 -21.59 -10.95
N ALA A 282 10.73 -22.39 -9.90
CA ALA A 282 9.57 -23.27 -9.82
C ALA A 282 8.25 -22.48 -9.77
N ARG A 283 8.19 -21.37 -9.03
CA ARG A 283 7.00 -20.49 -9.01
C ARG A 283 6.74 -19.84 -10.35
N PHE A 284 7.77 -19.34 -11.03
CA PHE A 284 7.66 -18.78 -12.38
C PHE A 284 7.16 -19.81 -13.39
N ASN A 285 7.76 -21.02 -13.41
CA ASN A 285 7.33 -22.11 -14.26
C ASN A 285 5.88 -22.53 -13.97
N ASN A 286 5.47 -22.57 -12.69
CA ASN A 286 4.11 -22.90 -12.32
C ASN A 286 3.08 -21.92 -12.92
N SER A 287 3.36 -20.61 -12.92
CA SER A 287 2.50 -19.62 -13.58
C SER A 287 2.43 -19.86 -15.09
N ILE A 288 3.55 -20.17 -15.75
CA ILE A 288 3.57 -20.55 -17.18
C ILE A 288 2.71 -21.81 -17.43
N GLU A 289 2.86 -22.83 -16.60
CA GLU A 289 2.28 -24.16 -16.81
C GLU A 289 0.79 -24.23 -16.46
N THR A 290 0.29 -23.34 -15.59
CA THR A 290 -1.05 -23.46 -15.00
C THR A 290 -1.96 -22.26 -15.24
N ASN A 291 -1.41 -21.07 -15.50
CA ASN A 291 -2.18 -19.84 -15.61
C ASN A 291 -2.20 -19.33 -17.06
N PRO A 292 -3.25 -19.59 -17.86
CA PRO A 292 -3.33 -19.11 -19.25
C PRO A 292 -3.41 -17.59 -19.35
N TYR A 293 -3.64 -16.90 -18.23
CA TYR A 293 -3.69 -15.45 -18.10
C TYR A 293 -2.44 -14.88 -17.41
N PHE A 294 -1.39 -15.69 -17.22
CA PHE A 294 -0.14 -15.21 -16.64
C PHE A 294 0.39 -14.01 -17.42
N PHE A 295 0.58 -12.89 -16.74
CA PHE A 295 1.21 -11.70 -17.29
C PHE A 295 2.23 -11.16 -16.29
N TYR A 296 3.43 -10.88 -16.77
CA TYR A 296 4.58 -10.47 -16.00
C TYR A 296 5.04 -9.09 -16.51
N PRO A 297 4.39 -8.02 -16.05
CA PRO A 297 4.71 -6.66 -16.47
C PRO A 297 6.02 -6.19 -15.84
N GLN A 298 6.55 -5.08 -16.35
CA GLN A 298 7.80 -4.49 -15.90
C GLN A 298 7.81 -4.10 -14.42
N PHE A 299 6.77 -3.45 -13.90
CA PHE A 299 6.75 -3.07 -12.48
C PHE A 299 6.30 -4.24 -11.61
N ALA A 300 5.03 -4.64 -11.68
CA ALA A 300 4.48 -5.70 -10.82
C ALA A 300 5.25 -7.03 -10.95
N GLY A 301 5.58 -7.43 -12.19
CA GLY A 301 6.33 -8.64 -12.47
C GLY A 301 7.81 -8.51 -12.16
N VAL A 302 8.55 -7.80 -13.01
CA VAL A 302 10.03 -7.78 -12.97
C VAL A 302 10.56 -7.09 -11.71
N LEU A 303 9.85 -6.10 -11.15
CA LEU A 303 10.33 -5.30 -10.01
C LEU A 303 9.59 -5.52 -8.69
N VAL A 304 8.35 -6.01 -8.64
CA VAL A 304 7.65 -6.24 -7.35
C VAL A 304 7.62 -7.72 -6.96
N SER A 305 7.35 -8.64 -7.89
CA SER A 305 7.39 -10.08 -7.57
C SER A 305 8.71 -10.56 -6.92
N PRO A 306 9.92 -10.10 -7.34
CA PRO A 306 11.16 -10.45 -6.65
C PRO A 306 11.24 -9.98 -5.19
N ALA A 307 10.58 -8.88 -4.83
CA ALA A 307 10.56 -8.36 -3.46
C ALA A 307 10.02 -9.40 -2.48
N GLY A 308 9.03 -10.22 -2.89
CA GLY A 308 8.50 -11.30 -2.06
C GLY A 308 9.53 -12.35 -1.65
N TYR A 309 10.64 -12.48 -2.39
CA TYR A 309 11.73 -13.42 -2.11
C TYR A 309 12.91 -12.75 -1.42
N ALA A 310 13.21 -11.49 -1.78
CA ALA A 310 14.35 -10.74 -1.26
C ALA A 310 14.07 -10.10 0.11
N PHE A 311 12.86 -9.56 0.29
CA PHE A 311 12.53 -8.79 1.50
C PHE A 311 12.50 -9.64 2.77
N PRO A 312 11.98 -10.89 2.78
CA PRO A 312 11.97 -11.66 4.02
C PRO A 312 13.38 -11.92 4.57
N PRO A 313 14.36 -12.45 3.80
CA PRO A 313 15.73 -12.52 4.29
C PRO A 313 16.33 -11.14 4.59
N ALA A 314 16.13 -10.14 3.74
CA ALA A 314 16.81 -8.85 3.87
C ALA A 314 16.31 -7.97 5.02
N MET A 315 15.04 -8.10 5.42
CA MET A 315 14.35 -7.18 6.33
C MET A 315 13.53 -7.86 7.44
N MET A 316 13.19 -9.15 7.31
CA MET A 316 12.48 -9.90 8.36
C MET A 316 13.41 -10.83 9.16
N ALA A 317 14.66 -11.01 8.71
CA ALA A 317 15.68 -11.74 9.47
C ALA A 317 15.98 -11.05 10.80
N ASN A 318 16.28 -11.86 11.82
CA ASN A 318 16.71 -11.35 13.11
C ASN A 318 18.23 -11.12 13.11
N HIS A 319 18.67 -9.95 13.55
CA HIS A 319 20.09 -9.60 13.64
C HIS A 319 20.64 -9.91 15.04
N SER A 320 21.89 -10.37 15.11
CA SER A 320 22.56 -10.70 16.37
C SER A 320 24.08 -10.58 16.23
N GLU A 321 24.84 -10.74 17.33
CA GLU A 321 26.30 -10.83 17.26
C GLU A 321 26.79 -11.98 16.37
N GLN A 322 26.06 -13.10 16.37
CA GLN A 322 26.40 -14.27 15.54
C GLN A 322 26.05 -14.05 14.06
N TYR A 323 24.92 -13.39 13.80
CA TYR A 323 24.43 -13.10 12.45
C TYR A 323 24.20 -11.59 12.30
N PRO A 324 25.28 -10.80 12.17
CA PRO A 324 25.16 -9.35 12.02
C PRO A 324 24.47 -8.95 10.71
N ASP A 325 24.57 -9.79 9.68
CA ASP A 325 23.86 -9.64 8.40
C ASP A 325 22.42 -10.18 8.43
N GLY A 326 21.98 -10.70 9.59
CA GLY A 326 20.66 -11.27 9.80
C GLY A 326 20.62 -12.78 9.56
N TYR A 327 19.75 -13.46 10.30
CA TYR A 327 19.35 -14.84 10.06
C TYR A 327 17.82 -14.94 10.15
N LEU A 328 17.18 -15.36 9.06
CA LEU A 328 15.74 -15.62 9.05
C LEU A 328 15.51 -17.06 9.47
N ASP A 329 15.33 -17.27 10.78
CA ASP A 329 14.97 -18.57 11.30
C ASP A 329 13.49 -18.91 11.00
N LYS A 330 13.16 -20.20 11.17
CA LYS A 330 11.85 -20.77 10.84
C LYS A 330 10.70 -20.20 11.68
N GLU A 331 10.94 -19.88 12.95
CA GLU A 331 9.92 -19.31 13.83
C GLU A 331 9.65 -17.86 13.47
N THR A 332 10.71 -17.08 13.23
CA THR A 332 10.59 -15.71 12.72
C THR A 332 9.84 -15.68 11.39
N PHE A 333 10.16 -16.57 10.46
CA PHE A 333 9.45 -16.69 9.18
C PHE A 333 7.97 -17.04 9.36
N LYS A 334 7.64 -18.01 10.23
CA LYS A 334 6.25 -18.35 10.57
C LYS A 334 5.49 -17.16 11.17
N SER A 335 6.12 -16.41 12.07
CA SER A 335 5.53 -15.25 12.75
C SER A 335 5.11 -14.17 11.75
N PHE A 336 6.01 -13.76 10.86
CA PHE A 336 5.72 -12.72 9.87
C PHE A 336 4.66 -13.12 8.85
N PHE A 337 4.42 -14.42 8.64
CA PHE A 337 3.43 -14.93 7.70
C PHE A 337 2.15 -15.45 8.37
N ALA A 338 2.00 -15.26 9.69
CA ALA A 338 0.86 -15.73 10.47
C ALA A 338 0.60 -17.24 10.36
N VAL A 339 1.68 -18.02 10.26
CA VAL A 339 1.62 -19.48 10.17
C VAL A 339 2.02 -20.10 11.50
N SER A 340 1.32 -21.17 11.88
CA SER A 340 1.56 -21.94 13.11
C SER A 340 1.57 -23.44 12.80
N GLY A 341 2.05 -24.24 13.74
CA GLY A 341 2.18 -25.69 13.60
C GLY A 341 3.54 -26.13 13.09
N GLU A 342 3.62 -27.42 12.77
CA GLU A 342 4.83 -28.11 12.33
C GLU A 342 4.88 -28.26 10.81
N SER A 343 6.08 -28.45 10.27
CA SER A 343 6.29 -28.71 8.83
C SER A 343 5.44 -29.90 8.37
N GLY A 344 4.70 -29.72 7.27
CA GLY A 344 3.72 -30.68 6.76
C GLY A 344 2.32 -30.60 7.39
N ALA A 345 2.13 -29.81 8.45
CA ALA A 345 0.85 -29.65 9.16
C ALA A 345 0.58 -28.18 9.55
N PHE A 346 1.02 -27.24 8.72
CA PHE A 346 0.87 -25.80 8.98
C PHE A 346 -0.57 -25.30 8.91
N THR A 347 -0.88 -24.32 9.75
CA THR A 347 -2.15 -23.58 9.79
C THR A 347 -1.89 -22.08 9.65
N TYR A 348 -2.59 -21.44 8.72
CA TYR A 348 -2.54 -20.00 8.48
C TYR A 348 -3.70 -19.29 9.16
N LYS A 349 -3.40 -18.17 9.83
CA LYS A 349 -4.40 -17.30 10.45
C LYS A 349 -4.40 -15.93 9.78
N ALA A 350 -5.42 -15.67 8.97
CA ALA A 350 -5.47 -14.47 8.14
C ALA A 350 -5.37 -13.17 8.95
N GLY A 351 -4.44 -12.29 8.54
CA GLY A 351 -4.23 -10.98 9.16
C GLY A 351 -3.49 -11.01 10.49
N TRP A 352 -3.03 -12.15 10.98
CA TRP A 352 -2.35 -12.27 12.27
C TRP A 352 -0.83 -12.20 12.16
N GLU A 353 -0.29 -11.58 11.11
CA GLU A 353 1.16 -11.40 10.92
C GLU A 353 1.77 -10.61 12.09
N ARG A 354 2.92 -11.04 12.61
CA ARG A 354 3.54 -10.42 13.80
C ARG A 354 5.03 -10.20 13.63
N ILE A 355 5.49 -9.08 14.20
CA ILE A 355 6.90 -8.90 14.53
C ILE A 355 7.17 -9.80 15.76
N PRO A 356 8.16 -10.71 15.72
CA PRO A 356 8.46 -11.55 16.87
C PRO A 356 8.94 -10.71 18.07
N ASP A 357 8.71 -11.22 19.28
CA ASP A 357 9.33 -10.64 20.47
C ASP A 357 10.85 -10.84 20.42
N ASN A 358 11.61 -9.91 21.02
CA ASN A 358 13.09 -9.93 21.01
C ASN A 358 13.69 -10.01 19.60
N TRP A 359 13.05 -9.32 18.65
CA TRP A 359 13.50 -9.23 17.27
C TRP A 359 14.30 -7.92 17.04
N TYR A 360 15.39 -8.04 16.31
CA TYR A 360 16.32 -6.97 16.00
C TYR A 360 16.43 -6.77 14.50
N LYS A 361 16.10 -5.57 14.05
CA LYS A 361 16.06 -5.20 12.63
C LYS A 361 17.45 -5.04 12.02
N ARG A 362 17.49 -4.92 10.69
CA ARG A 362 18.67 -4.48 9.93
C ARG A 362 19.25 -3.17 10.49
N PRO A 363 20.59 -3.00 10.59
CA PRO A 363 21.18 -1.76 11.10
C PRO A 363 20.77 -0.53 10.30
N ALA A 364 20.46 0.56 10.99
CA ALA A 364 20.17 1.83 10.34
C ALA A 364 21.38 2.39 9.56
N ALA A 365 22.61 1.97 9.91
CA ALA A 365 23.79 2.36 9.14
C ALA A 365 23.90 1.67 7.76
N ASP A 366 23.08 0.65 7.50
CA ASP A 366 23.03 -0.13 6.25
C ASP A 366 21.57 -0.37 5.80
N PRO A 367 20.84 0.70 5.42
CA PRO A 367 19.45 0.56 4.99
C PRO A 367 19.34 -0.22 3.68
N TYR A 368 18.24 -0.98 3.54
CA TYR A 368 17.95 -1.69 2.30
C TYR A 368 17.36 -0.74 1.26
N THR A 369 18.20 -0.30 0.34
CA THR A 369 17.94 0.78 -0.64
C THR A 369 17.67 0.23 -2.04
N ILE A 370 17.31 1.09 -2.99
CA ILE A 370 17.04 0.66 -4.37
C ILE A 370 18.27 0.01 -5.03
N PRO A 371 19.51 0.53 -4.90
CA PRO A 371 20.69 -0.15 -5.42
C PRO A 371 20.85 -1.58 -4.88
N GLY A 372 20.64 -1.78 -3.57
CA GLY A 372 20.66 -3.10 -2.95
C GLY A 372 19.59 -4.01 -3.52
N TYR A 373 18.38 -3.51 -3.67
CA TYR A 373 17.26 -4.26 -4.24
C TYR A 373 17.48 -4.65 -5.71
N VAL A 374 17.93 -3.73 -6.55
CA VAL A 374 18.23 -3.99 -7.97
C VAL A 374 19.32 -5.06 -8.10
N LEU A 375 20.35 -5.03 -7.24
CA LEU A 375 21.36 -6.08 -7.22
C LEU A 375 20.78 -7.46 -6.88
N ASP A 376 19.82 -7.54 -5.97
CA ASP A 376 19.13 -8.80 -5.65
C ASP A 376 18.25 -9.29 -6.81
N VAL A 377 17.47 -8.39 -7.45
CA VAL A 377 16.71 -8.72 -8.67
C VAL A 377 17.63 -9.30 -9.75
N LEU A 378 18.77 -8.64 -9.99
CA LEU A 378 19.75 -9.08 -10.97
C LEU A 378 20.41 -10.40 -10.57
N LYS A 379 20.66 -10.64 -9.28
CA LYS A 379 21.28 -11.88 -8.81
C LYS A 379 20.57 -13.13 -9.31
N PHE A 380 19.24 -13.12 -9.31
CA PHE A 380 18.44 -14.19 -9.90
C PHE A 380 18.28 -14.03 -11.41
N GLY A 381 18.01 -12.80 -11.88
CA GLY A 381 17.80 -12.50 -13.29
C GLY A 381 18.98 -12.90 -14.18
N THR A 382 20.22 -12.72 -13.74
CA THR A 382 21.41 -13.12 -14.51
C THR A 382 21.59 -14.62 -14.59
N GLN A 383 21.05 -15.38 -13.65
CA GLN A 383 21.11 -16.85 -13.64
C GLN A 383 19.92 -17.47 -14.40
N ASP A 384 18.79 -16.77 -14.46
CA ASP A 384 17.65 -17.12 -15.29
C ASP A 384 17.02 -15.86 -15.88
N LEU A 385 17.44 -15.53 -17.11
CA LEU A 385 17.02 -14.30 -17.78
C LEU A 385 15.50 -14.21 -17.93
N ARG A 386 14.76 -15.33 -17.92
CA ARG A 386 13.29 -15.31 -17.99
C ARG A 386 12.67 -14.48 -16.86
N LEU A 387 13.35 -14.39 -15.71
CA LEU A 387 12.93 -13.57 -14.56
C LEU A 387 13.08 -12.06 -14.80
N LEU A 388 13.73 -11.65 -15.89
CA LEU A 388 13.83 -10.25 -16.36
C LEU A 388 13.00 -9.98 -17.63
N SER A 389 12.30 -10.99 -18.15
CA SER A 389 11.48 -10.84 -19.36
C SER A 389 10.17 -10.13 -19.03
N ILE A 390 9.77 -9.16 -19.83
CA ILE A 390 8.41 -8.60 -19.80
C ILE A 390 7.57 -9.47 -20.74
N GLY A 391 6.46 -10.04 -20.28
CA GLY A 391 5.71 -10.96 -21.14
C GLY A 391 4.60 -11.72 -20.42
N GLY A 392 4.12 -12.79 -21.04
CA GLY A 392 3.05 -13.59 -20.45
C GLY A 392 2.56 -14.72 -21.34
N ASN A 393 1.65 -15.54 -20.82
CA ASN A 393 0.93 -16.53 -21.61
C ASN A 393 -0.09 -15.83 -22.54
N THR A 394 -0.26 -16.37 -23.74
CA THR A 394 -1.13 -15.83 -24.80
C THR A 394 -2.53 -16.48 -24.79
N GLY A 395 -3.06 -16.83 -23.62
CA GLY A 395 -4.40 -17.41 -23.46
C GLY A 395 -4.46 -18.93 -23.36
N THR A 396 -3.32 -19.61 -23.43
CA THR A 396 -3.18 -21.04 -23.14
C THR A 396 -2.01 -21.28 -22.18
N ASN A 397 -2.03 -22.37 -21.46
CA ASN A 397 -0.88 -22.75 -20.63
C ASN A 397 0.34 -23.04 -21.52
N ASN A 398 1.54 -22.83 -21.00
CA ASN A 398 2.81 -23.06 -21.71
C ASN A 398 2.93 -22.25 -23.01
N SER A 399 2.45 -21.01 -23.02
CA SER A 399 2.51 -20.11 -24.18
C SER A 399 3.25 -18.80 -23.89
N PHE A 400 4.14 -18.84 -22.90
CA PHE A 400 4.84 -17.65 -22.44
C PHE A 400 5.60 -17.02 -23.59
N THR A 401 5.29 -15.77 -23.90
CA THR A 401 5.93 -15.00 -24.96
C THR A 401 6.40 -13.67 -24.39
N GLY A 402 7.66 -13.34 -24.63
CA GLY A 402 8.24 -12.05 -24.27
C GLY A 402 7.72 -10.90 -25.12
N VAL A 403 7.92 -9.69 -24.61
CA VAL A 403 7.83 -8.42 -25.32
C VAL A 403 9.25 -7.97 -25.60
N ASP A 404 9.51 -7.63 -26.87
CA ASP A 404 10.78 -7.04 -27.22
C ASP A 404 10.92 -5.65 -26.58
N LEU A 405 12.05 -5.44 -25.91
CA LEU A 405 12.29 -4.21 -25.15
C LEU A 405 12.48 -3.00 -26.08
N GLY A 406 13.13 -3.21 -27.23
CA GLY A 406 13.30 -2.17 -28.24
C GLY A 406 11.95 -1.67 -28.73
N ASP A 407 11.07 -2.59 -29.13
CA ASP A 407 9.70 -2.31 -29.53
C ASP A 407 8.91 -1.59 -28.42
N LEU A 408 8.97 -2.09 -27.19
CA LEU A 408 8.25 -1.51 -26.06
C LEU A 408 8.69 -0.08 -25.77
N THR A 409 10.00 0.18 -25.87
CA THR A 409 10.61 1.48 -25.56
C THR A 409 10.80 2.35 -26.80
N ARG A 410 10.25 1.97 -27.96
CA ARG A 410 10.40 2.67 -29.24
C ARG A 410 11.85 2.89 -29.65
N GLY A 411 12.71 1.91 -29.35
CA GLY A 411 14.13 1.87 -29.68
C GLY A 411 15.03 2.62 -28.70
N VAL A 412 14.50 3.12 -27.57
CA VAL A 412 15.30 3.84 -26.57
C VAL A 412 16.19 2.89 -25.78
N PHE A 413 15.68 1.73 -25.40
CA PHE A 413 16.44 0.70 -24.69
C PHE A 413 16.38 -0.63 -25.42
N ASP A 414 17.52 -1.30 -25.51
CA ASP A 414 17.64 -2.62 -26.12
C ASP A 414 18.38 -3.56 -25.17
N ILE A 415 17.93 -4.81 -25.10
CA ILE A 415 18.48 -5.80 -24.18
C ILE A 415 19.98 -6.04 -24.36
N SER A 416 20.50 -5.91 -25.58
CA SER A 416 21.94 -6.06 -25.89
C SER A 416 22.79 -4.91 -25.36
N THR A 417 22.17 -3.78 -25.02
CA THR A 417 22.83 -2.56 -24.54
C THR A 417 22.49 -2.24 -23.09
N LEU A 418 21.65 -3.04 -22.41
CA LEU A 418 21.20 -2.74 -21.05
C LEU A 418 22.33 -2.69 -20.03
N THR A 419 23.36 -3.52 -20.23
CA THR A 419 24.54 -3.57 -19.36
C THR A 419 25.55 -2.45 -19.63
N GLN A 420 25.34 -1.64 -20.67
CA GLN A 420 26.23 -0.54 -21.02
C GLN A 420 25.86 0.72 -20.26
N GLY A 421 26.82 1.30 -19.53
CA GLY A 421 26.60 2.51 -18.75
C GLY A 421 25.46 2.35 -17.73
N ASN A 422 24.58 3.35 -17.66
CA ASN A 422 23.47 3.38 -16.71
C ASN A 422 22.15 2.86 -17.31
N ASN A 423 22.18 2.23 -18.50
CA ASN A 423 20.97 1.92 -19.28
C ASN A 423 19.94 1.09 -18.50
N LEU A 424 20.38 0.08 -17.74
CA LEU A 424 19.49 -0.73 -16.92
C LEU A 424 18.81 0.07 -15.80
N GLU A 425 19.55 0.91 -15.08
CA GLU A 425 19.00 1.78 -14.03
C GLU A 425 18.03 2.80 -14.61
N CYS A 426 18.43 3.44 -15.71
CA CYS A 426 17.60 4.37 -16.46
C CYS A 426 16.31 3.71 -16.94
N LEU A 427 16.37 2.47 -17.45
CA LEU A 427 15.21 1.71 -17.87
C LEU A 427 14.27 1.46 -16.68
N VAL A 428 14.78 0.89 -15.59
CA VAL A 428 13.98 0.52 -14.41
C VAL A 428 13.16 1.70 -13.94
N PHE A 429 13.80 2.85 -13.72
CA PHE A 429 13.14 4.04 -13.19
C PHE A 429 12.25 4.78 -14.19
N GLN A 430 12.66 4.87 -15.46
CA GLN A 430 11.85 5.52 -16.48
C GLN A 430 10.63 4.68 -16.89
N LEU A 431 10.69 3.35 -16.80
CA LEU A 431 9.52 2.50 -16.99
C LEU A 431 8.45 2.74 -15.92
N VAL A 432 8.84 2.93 -14.65
CA VAL A 432 7.91 3.30 -13.57
C VAL A 432 7.21 4.64 -13.89
N GLN A 433 7.95 5.63 -14.41
CA GLN A 433 7.35 6.90 -14.84
C GLN A 433 6.45 6.73 -16.07
N ALA A 434 6.84 5.89 -17.04
CA ALA A 434 6.17 5.77 -18.33
C ALA A 434 4.81 5.04 -18.25
N GLU A 435 4.60 4.18 -17.26
CA GLU A 435 3.30 3.54 -17.02
C GLU A 435 2.26 4.50 -16.44
N ALA A 436 2.72 5.50 -15.70
CA ALA A 436 1.89 6.33 -14.85
C ALA A 436 0.84 7.16 -15.59
N PRO A 437 1.17 7.86 -16.69
CA PRO A 437 0.18 8.62 -17.45
C PRO A 437 -0.92 7.76 -18.07
N ASN A 438 -0.60 6.55 -18.55
CA ASN A 438 -1.56 5.70 -19.26
C ASN A 438 -2.57 5.02 -18.32
N PHE A 439 -2.10 4.59 -17.15
CA PHE A 439 -2.98 4.07 -16.12
C PHE A 439 -3.88 5.19 -15.58
N LEU A 440 -3.31 6.35 -15.26
CA LEU A 440 -4.06 7.45 -14.63
C LEU A 440 -4.93 8.26 -15.60
N ALA A 441 -4.58 8.41 -16.87
CA ALA A 441 -5.47 9.04 -17.86
C ALA A 441 -6.77 8.24 -18.04
N SER A 442 -6.74 6.95 -17.71
CA SER A 442 -7.93 6.12 -17.68
C SER A 442 -8.81 6.38 -16.44
N LEU A 443 -8.28 7.05 -15.40
CA LEU A 443 -8.89 7.26 -14.08
C LEU A 443 -9.17 8.75 -13.76
N TYR A 444 -8.39 9.69 -14.29
CA TYR A 444 -8.42 11.13 -14.00
C TYR A 444 -8.28 12.00 -15.27
N SER A 445 -8.87 13.21 -15.25
CA SER A 445 -8.78 14.18 -16.35
C SER A 445 -7.57 15.11 -16.27
N ASP A 446 -7.00 15.35 -15.07
CA ASP A 446 -5.73 16.06 -14.86
C ASP A 446 -4.78 15.19 -14.03
N VAL A 447 -3.87 14.53 -14.73
CA VAL A 447 -2.93 13.54 -14.19
C VAL A 447 -1.67 14.21 -13.62
N THR A 448 -1.47 15.49 -13.92
CA THR A 448 -0.18 16.19 -13.73
C THR A 448 0.16 16.40 -12.26
N LYS A 449 -0.82 16.81 -11.45
CA LYS A 449 -0.63 17.03 -9.99
C LYS A 449 -0.43 15.73 -9.22
N ALA A 450 -1.07 14.66 -9.67
CA ALA A 450 -0.98 13.32 -9.10
C ALA A 450 0.41 12.68 -9.33
N LEU A 451 0.99 12.91 -10.50
CA LEU A 451 2.28 12.34 -10.88
C LEU A 451 3.48 13.14 -10.42
N GLN A 452 3.32 14.41 -10.08
CA GLN A 452 4.43 15.30 -9.78
C GLN A 452 5.35 14.79 -8.66
N PRO A 453 4.86 14.27 -7.52
CA PRO A 453 5.74 13.71 -6.48
C PRO A 453 6.52 12.49 -6.95
N LEU A 454 5.88 11.60 -7.72
CA LEU A 454 6.51 10.41 -8.29
C LEU A 454 7.60 10.80 -9.31
N ALA A 455 7.27 11.70 -10.23
CA ALA A 455 8.18 12.19 -11.25
C ALA A 455 9.37 12.94 -10.64
N GLN A 456 9.17 13.76 -9.61
CA GLN A 456 10.24 14.49 -8.91
C GLN A 456 11.20 13.55 -8.18
N ASN A 457 10.68 12.56 -7.45
CA ASN A 457 11.53 11.59 -6.76
C ASN A 457 12.34 10.74 -7.74
N ILE A 458 11.72 10.26 -8.81
CA ILE A 458 12.44 9.48 -9.81
C ILE A 458 13.46 10.37 -10.54
N SER A 459 13.12 11.62 -10.87
CA SER A 459 14.09 12.55 -11.46
C SER A 459 15.28 12.76 -10.54
N SER A 460 15.06 12.94 -9.23
CA SER A 460 16.15 13.07 -8.25
C SER A 460 17.03 11.82 -8.13
N ILE A 461 16.48 10.61 -8.37
CA ILE A 461 17.26 9.37 -8.39
C ILE A 461 18.08 9.27 -9.69
N LEU A 462 17.49 9.72 -10.81
CA LEU A 462 18.13 9.73 -12.12
C LEU A 462 19.13 10.88 -12.30
N ASP A 463 19.13 11.87 -11.42
CA ASP A 463 20.01 13.02 -11.47
C ASP A 463 21.48 12.60 -11.43
N GLY A 464 22.24 13.02 -12.46
CA GLY A 464 23.65 12.65 -12.61
C GLY A 464 23.89 11.35 -13.38
N LEU A 465 22.82 10.62 -13.74
CA LEU A 465 22.91 9.51 -14.69
C LEU A 465 22.69 10.04 -16.11
N SER A 466 23.56 9.69 -17.05
CA SER A 466 23.42 10.05 -18.48
C SER A 466 22.34 9.22 -19.17
N CYS A 467 21.09 9.30 -18.67
CA CYS A 467 20.00 8.44 -19.10
C CYS A 467 19.41 8.82 -20.47
N PRO A 468 19.33 7.87 -21.42
CA PRO A 468 18.47 8.01 -22.61
C PRO A 468 17.04 8.29 -22.18
N GLN A 469 16.39 9.28 -22.81
CA GLN A 469 15.04 9.71 -22.43
C GLN A 469 13.96 8.82 -23.06
N LEU A 470 13.14 8.22 -22.22
CA LEU A 470 12.00 7.38 -22.60
C LEU A 470 10.73 8.23 -22.67
N ASN A 471 10.25 8.49 -23.89
CA ASN A 471 9.00 9.22 -24.13
C ASN A 471 7.80 8.24 -24.15
N GLY A 472 7.56 7.62 -23.00
CA GLY A 472 6.52 6.62 -22.81
C GLY A 472 6.83 5.26 -23.45
N ILE A 473 5.96 4.30 -23.19
CA ILE A 473 6.06 2.93 -23.73
C ILE A 473 4.91 2.61 -24.71
N ASP A 474 5.12 1.63 -25.56
CA ASP A 474 4.10 1.13 -26.49
C ASP A 474 3.26 0.01 -25.87
N MET A 475 2.20 0.39 -25.16
CA MET A 475 1.32 -0.55 -24.47
C MET A 475 0.54 -1.48 -25.41
N SER A 476 0.45 -1.20 -26.72
CA SER A 476 -0.23 -2.11 -27.66
C SER A 476 0.54 -3.43 -27.81
N LYS A 477 1.82 -3.46 -27.44
CA LYS A 477 2.62 -4.68 -27.39
C LYS A 477 2.08 -5.68 -26.37
N TYR A 478 1.23 -5.24 -25.44
CA TYR A 478 0.59 -6.08 -24.42
C TYR A 478 -0.76 -6.67 -24.86
N ASP A 479 -1.34 -6.22 -25.98
CA ASP A 479 -2.68 -6.63 -26.42
C ASP A 479 -2.78 -8.14 -26.73
N LYS A 480 -1.64 -8.80 -26.98
CA LYS A 480 -1.55 -10.25 -27.16
C LYS A 480 -1.71 -11.07 -25.87
N PHE A 481 -1.67 -10.43 -24.69
CA PHE A 481 -1.78 -11.10 -23.40
C PHE A 481 -3.18 -10.90 -22.79
N PRO A 482 -4.00 -11.96 -22.71
CA PRO A 482 -5.34 -11.84 -22.14
C PRO A 482 -5.32 -11.52 -20.63
N GLY A 483 -4.23 -11.82 -19.91
CA GLY A 483 -4.03 -11.39 -18.53
C GLY A 483 -4.02 -9.88 -18.35
N TYR A 484 -3.29 -9.18 -19.22
CA TYR A 484 -3.27 -7.73 -19.30
C TYR A 484 -4.65 -7.16 -19.66
N ALA A 485 -5.29 -7.71 -20.70
CA ALA A 485 -6.63 -7.27 -21.12
C ALA A 485 -7.68 -7.43 -20.00
N LYS A 486 -7.63 -8.53 -19.24
CA LYS A 486 -8.53 -8.76 -18.09
C LYS A 486 -8.29 -7.78 -16.95
N ALA A 487 -7.04 -7.51 -16.59
CA ALA A 487 -6.71 -6.52 -15.56
C ALA A 487 -7.21 -5.12 -15.97
N LYS A 488 -6.96 -4.72 -17.22
CA LYS A 488 -7.46 -3.46 -17.78
C LYS A 488 -8.98 -3.38 -17.79
N ALA A 489 -9.68 -4.45 -18.17
CA ALA A 489 -11.14 -4.49 -18.17
C ALA A 489 -11.74 -4.34 -16.76
N GLN A 490 -11.11 -4.89 -15.73
CA GLN A 490 -11.52 -4.72 -14.33
C GLN A 490 -11.40 -3.27 -13.86
N LEU A 491 -10.42 -2.51 -14.39
CA LEU A 491 -10.29 -1.07 -14.15
C LEU A 491 -11.35 -0.27 -14.92
N GLN A 492 -11.71 -0.68 -16.14
CA GLN A 492 -12.68 0.03 -17.00
C GLN A 492 -14.16 -0.23 -16.65
N ILE A 493 -14.55 -1.44 -16.24
CA ILE A 493 -15.93 -1.75 -15.82
C ILE A 493 -16.38 -0.86 -14.64
N LYS A 494 -15.43 -0.40 -13.82
CA LYS A 494 -15.66 0.52 -12.71
C LYS A 494 -16.02 1.95 -13.15
N LYS A 495 -15.83 2.30 -14.43
CA LYS A 495 -16.23 3.57 -15.05
C LYS A 495 -17.70 3.59 -15.50
N MET A 496 -18.35 2.43 -15.62
CA MET A 496 -19.64 2.23 -16.31
C MET A 496 -20.85 1.98 -15.40
N TYR A 497 -20.72 2.05 -14.08
CA TYR A 497 -21.86 2.00 -13.15
C TYR A 497 -22.23 3.40 -12.63
N PRO A 498 -22.94 4.25 -13.40
CA PRO A 498 -23.65 5.35 -12.80
C PRO A 498 -24.76 4.75 -11.92
N LEU A 499 -24.90 5.25 -10.70
CA LEU A 499 -25.89 4.91 -9.66
C LEU A 499 -27.35 4.69 -10.19
N LYS A 500 -27.68 5.22 -11.36
CA LYS A 500 -28.98 5.06 -12.03
C LYS A 500 -29.38 3.60 -12.29
N ALA A 501 -28.43 2.69 -12.53
CA ALA A 501 -28.76 1.30 -12.89
C ALA A 501 -29.22 0.45 -11.69
N LEU A 502 -28.90 0.84 -10.45
CA LEU A 502 -29.25 0.07 -9.25
C LEU A 502 -30.55 0.53 -8.58
N ILE A 503 -30.92 1.81 -8.74
CA ILE A 503 -32.08 2.40 -8.04
C ILE A 503 -33.39 2.17 -8.82
N VAL A 504 -33.35 2.12 -10.16
CA VAL A 504 -34.55 2.03 -11.00
C VAL A 504 -35.21 0.63 -10.98
N PRO A 505 -34.50 -0.52 -10.94
CA PRO A 505 -35.16 -1.82 -10.91
C PRO A 505 -35.69 -2.19 -9.51
N ALA A 506 -35.07 -1.67 -8.44
CA ALA A 506 -35.48 -1.95 -7.06
C ALA A 506 -36.77 -1.22 -6.66
N MET A 507 -37.03 -0.03 -7.23
CA MET A 507 -38.30 0.69 -7.02
C MET A 507 -39.46 0.17 -7.89
N ALA A 508 -39.18 -0.51 -9.00
CA ALA A 508 -40.23 -1.07 -9.87
C ALA A 508 -40.84 -2.38 -9.34
N LEU A 509 -40.17 -3.07 -8.41
CA LEU A 509 -40.66 -4.31 -7.80
C LEU A 509 -41.47 -4.09 -6.51
N PHE A 510 -41.57 -2.84 -6.04
CA PHE A 510 -42.39 -2.43 -4.90
C PHE A 510 -43.39 -1.34 -5.26
N SER A 511 -44.34 -1.62 -6.16
CA SER A 511 -45.74 -1.22 -5.92
C SER A 511 -46.70 -1.98 -6.84
N PRO A 512 -47.72 -2.62 -6.26
CA PRO A 512 -48.96 -1.87 -6.09
C PRO A 512 -49.61 -1.93 -4.69
N ILE A 513 -48.88 -2.30 -3.62
CA ILE A 513 -49.52 -2.52 -2.29
C ILE A 513 -49.42 -1.34 -1.32
N ILE A 514 -48.61 -0.30 -1.57
CA ILE A 514 -48.43 0.80 -0.61
C ILE A 514 -48.71 2.16 -1.26
N THR A 515 -49.96 2.41 -1.62
CA THR A 515 -50.44 3.76 -2.00
C THR A 515 -51.55 4.29 -1.09
N SER A 516 -51.77 3.68 0.08
CA SER A 516 -52.84 4.11 1.02
C SER A 516 -52.37 4.84 2.28
N SER A 517 -51.06 4.99 2.54
CA SER A 517 -50.57 5.68 3.74
C SER A 517 -49.97 7.05 3.41
N VAL A 518 -50.69 8.11 3.81
CA VAL A 518 -50.32 9.53 3.71
C VAL A 518 -48.93 9.82 4.32
N SER A 519 -48.52 9.06 5.33
CA SER A 519 -47.25 9.22 6.05
C SER A 519 -46.00 8.93 5.22
N ILE A 520 -46.09 8.08 4.18
CA ILE A 520 -44.92 7.72 3.35
C ILE A 520 -44.71 8.73 2.22
N ARG A 521 -45.79 9.33 1.70
CA ARG A 521 -45.70 10.42 0.70
C ARG A 521 -45.00 11.65 1.27
N MET A 522 -45.33 12.03 2.50
CA MET A 522 -44.63 13.14 3.19
C MET A 522 -43.15 12.86 3.42
N TYR A 523 -42.76 11.60 3.64
CA TYR A 523 -41.35 11.23 3.84
C TYR A 523 -40.55 11.23 2.53
N VAL A 524 -41.16 10.78 1.42
CA VAL A 524 -40.52 10.78 0.09
C VAL A 524 -40.46 12.18 -0.51
N ASP A 525 -41.52 12.98 -0.38
CA ASP A 525 -41.54 14.37 -0.85
C ASP A 525 -40.53 15.21 -0.05
N GLY A 526 -40.42 14.99 1.27
CA GLY A 526 -39.39 15.61 2.12
C GLY A 526 -37.95 15.21 1.75
N MET A 527 -37.71 13.97 1.34
CA MET A 527 -36.38 13.53 0.87
C MET A 527 -36.01 14.12 -0.50
N GLN A 528 -36.96 14.27 -1.43
CA GLN A 528 -36.71 14.92 -2.71
C GLN A 528 -36.45 16.42 -2.59
N GLU A 529 -37.16 17.10 -1.69
CA GLU A 529 -36.95 18.53 -1.41
C GLU A 529 -35.60 18.77 -0.70
N THR A 530 -35.21 17.88 0.22
CA THR A 530 -33.89 17.92 0.89
C THR A 530 -32.74 17.64 -0.09
N LEU A 531 -32.94 16.74 -1.07
CA LEU A 531 -31.93 16.41 -2.07
C LEU A 531 -31.82 17.49 -3.16
N ALA A 532 -32.93 18.12 -3.55
CA ALA A 532 -32.94 19.25 -4.48
C ALA A 532 -32.27 20.49 -3.86
N ASN A 533 -32.56 20.80 -2.58
CA ASN A 533 -31.89 21.88 -1.86
C ASN A 533 -30.39 21.61 -1.66
N LYS A 534 -29.98 20.36 -1.39
CA LYS A 534 -28.55 19.98 -1.29
C LYS A 534 -27.79 20.00 -2.63
N LEU A 535 -28.47 19.79 -3.76
CA LEU A 535 -27.84 19.85 -5.09
C LEU A 535 -27.68 21.27 -5.63
N GLN A 536 -28.46 22.22 -5.11
CA GLN A 536 -28.35 23.64 -5.47
C GLN A 536 -27.26 24.37 -4.65
N ASP A 537 -26.92 23.84 -3.48
CA ASP A 537 -25.92 24.39 -2.54
C ASP A 537 -24.45 24.04 -2.88
N GLN A 538 -24.23 23.05 -3.75
CA GLN A 538 -22.91 22.50 -4.09
C GLN A 538 -22.17 23.26 -5.21
N SER A 539 -22.46 24.54 -5.42
CA SER A 539 -21.67 25.39 -6.34
C SER A 539 -20.86 26.51 -5.66
N SER A 540 -20.84 26.61 -4.31
CA SER A 540 -20.04 27.64 -3.64
C SER A 540 -19.76 27.46 -2.13
N SER A 541 -19.69 26.25 -1.56
CA SER A 541 -19.51 26.12 -0.10
C SER A 541 -18.08 26.48 0.34
N SER A 542 -17.97 27.47 1.24
CA SER A 542 -16.69 28.00 1.76
C SER A 542 -16.10 27.22 2.94
N LEU A 543 -16.85 26.24 3.45
CA LEU A 543 -16.57 25.49 4.67
C LEU A 543 -16.35 24.01 4.35
N ASP A 544 -15.21 23.48 4.80
CA ASP A 544 -14.80 22.08 4.70
C ASP A 544 -14.37 21.60 6.09
N LEU A 545 -15.35 21.50 7.00
CA LEU A 545 -15.17 21.10 8.39
C LEU A 545 -15.73 19.69 8.61
N PHE A 546 -15.04 18.89 9.43
CA PHE A 546 -15.40 17.51 9.73
C PHE A 546 -15.18 17.18 11.22
N ASP A 547 -15.89 16.17 11.71
CA ASP A 547 -15.71 15.61 13.05
C ASP A 547 -14.42 14.76 13.09
N CYS A 548 -13.49 15.14 13.97
CA CYS A 548 -12.26 14.39 14.25
C CYS A 548 -12.29 13.68 15.61
N GLY A 549 -13.46 13.64 16.25
CA GLY A 549 -13.70 12.98 17.53
C GLY A 549 -13.75 11.45 17.42
N SER A 550 -13.74 10.80 18.57
CA SER A 550 -13.93 9.35 18.72
C SER A 550 -15.40 9.03 19.03
N SER A 551 -15.82 7.78 18.78
CA SER A 551 -17.11 7.28 19.28
C SER A 551 -17.21 7.23 20.82
N ASP A 552 -16.05 7.26 21.49
CA ASP A 552 -15.94 7.25 22.94
C ASP A 552 -15.93 8.67 23.55
N ASP A 553 -15.98 9.69 22.71
CA ASP A 553 -16.03 11.08 23.15
C ASP A 553 -17.38 11.39 23.82
N ALA A 554 -17.33 12.16 24.91
CA ALA A 554 -18.50 12.49 25.72
C ALA A 554 -19.54 13.36 25.01
N PHE A 555 -19.17 14.03 23.91
CA PHE A 555 -20.07 14.79 23.06
C PHE A 555 -19.99 14.28 21.60
N GLN A 556 -21.07 13.65 21.16
CA GLN A 556 -21.21 13.11 19.81
C GLN A 556 -21.86 14.15 18.88
N LEU A 557 -21.10 14.62 17.89
CA LEU A 557 -21.54 15.69 16.99
C LEU A 557 -22.57 15.20 15.98
N SER A 558 -23.75 15.82 15.95
CA SER A 558 -24.80 15.55 14.97
C SER A 558 -24.81 16.58 13.83
N ARG A 559 -24.58 17.86 14.15
CA ARG A 559 -24.61 18.95 13.18
C ARG A 559 -23.60 20.03 13.55
N LEU A 560 -22.98 20.61 12.53
CA LEU A 560 -22.14 21.79 12.63
C LEU A 560 -22.65 22.83 11.64
N SER A 561 -22.77 24.07 12.09
CA SER A 561 -23.10 25.21 11.23
C SER A 561 -22.25 26.42 11.60
N VAL A 562 -21.97 27.24 10.59
CA VAL A 562 -21.16 28.45 10.71
C VAL A 562 -21.91 29.58 10.03
N SER A 563 -22.03 30.73 10.68
CA SER A 563 -22.79 31.88 10.18
C SER A 563 -22.01 33.18 10.38
N PRO A 564 -21.85 34.03 9.35
CA PRO A 564 -22.33 33.83 7.97
C PRO A 564 -21.57 32.71 7.23
N ASP A 565 -22.27 32.02 6.30
CA ASP A 565 -21.67 31.13 5.30
C ASP A 565 -21.93 31.72 3.89
N PRO A 566 -20.90 32.16 3.16
CA PRO A 566 -19.48 32.05 3.50
C PRO A 566 -19.02 33.04 4.58
N PRO A 567 -18.08 32.66 5.47
CA PRO A 567 -17.51 33.57 6.45
C PRO A 567 -16.89 34.80 5.77
N GLN A 568 -17.27 36.00 6.23
CA GLN A 568 -16.81 37.26 5.64
C GLN A 568 -15.61 37.83 6.40
N SER A 569 -14.63 38.37 5.67
CA SER A 569 -13.45 39.01 6.26
C SER A 569 -13.80 40.19 7.17
N ASN A 570 -13.21 40.22 8.37
CA ASN A 570 -13.43 41.25 9.40
C ASN A 570 -14.85 41.25 10.01
N GLU A 571 -15.63 40.19 9.80
CA GLU A 571 -16.90 39.99 10.47
C GLU A 571 -16.80 38.92 11.56
N THR A 572 -17.67 39.03 12.56
CA THR A 572 -17.82 38.02 13.61
C THR A 572 -18.57 36.81 13.06
N VAL A 573 -17.95 35.65 13.17
CA VAL A 573 -18.49 34.37 12.75
C VAL A 573 -18.98 33.60 13.97
N THR A 574 -20.21 33.12 13.91
CA THR A 574 -20.79 32.25 14.94
C THR A 574 -20.71 30.81 14.50
N VAL A 575 -20.09 29.97 15.33
CA VAL A 575 -20.04 28.52 15.16
C VAL A 575 -21.06 27.91 16.10
N THR A 576 -21.95 27.09 15.55
CA THR A 576 -22.98 26.37 16.31
C THR A 576 -22.84 24.88 16.06
N VAL A 577 -22.60 24.14 17.14
CA VAL A 577 -22.51 22.67 17.15
C VAL A 577 -23.73 22.09 17.86
N THR A 578 -24.33 21.08 17.26
CA THR A 578 -25.45 20.33 17.80
C THR A 578 -25.02 18.89 17.99
N GLY A 579 -25.28 18.30 19.14
CA GLY A 579 -24.87 16.93 19.42
C GLY A 579 -25.48 16.38 20.70
N ARG A 580 -25.12 15.13 21.01
CA ARG A 580 -25.61 14.42 22.19
C ARG A 580 -24.50 14.21 23.19
N ILE A 581 -24.87 14.24 24.46
CA ILE A 581 -23.96 14.02 25.58
C ILE A 581 -24.07 12.54 26.00
N THR A 582 -22.96 11.83 25.97
CA THR A 582 -22.87 10.40 26.33
C THR A 582 -22.30 10.20 27.73
N GLU A 583 -21.60 11.19 28.27
CA GLU A 583 -21.01 11.21 29.62
C GLU A 583 -21.07 12.62 30.22
N THR A 584 -21.19 12.74 31.54
CA THR A 584 -21.34 14.04 32.23
C THR A 584 -20.17 14.98 31.94
N ILE A 585 -20.47 16.20 31.52
CA ILE A 585 -19.51 17.30 31.32
C ILE A 585 -19.56 18.21 32.55
N GLU A 586 -18.44 18.29 33.27
CA GLU A 586 -18.36 18.94 34.58
C GLU A 586 -18.06 20.44 34.45
N ASP A 587 -18.30 21.17 35.56
CA ASP A 587 -17.88 22.56 35.66
C ASP A 587 -16.35 22.69 35.48
N GLY A 588 -15.93 23.68 34.68
CA GLY A 588 -14.54 23.85 34.23
C GLY A 588 -14.17 23.21 32.89
N ALA A 589 -15.13 22.63 32.16
CA ALA A 589 -14.93 22.21 30.77
C ALA A 589 -14.67 23.41 29.84
N TYR A 590 -13.85 23.21 28.80
CA TYR A 590 -13.42 24.28 27.91
C TYR A 590 -13.24 23.86 26.44
N ILE A 591 -13.37 24.83 25.53
CA ILE A 591 -13.17 24.67 24.08
C ILE A 591 -11.91 25.44 23.67
N ASN A 592 -10.97 24.76 23.04
CA ASN A 592 -9.76 25.33 22.46
C ASN A 592 -9.91 25.44 20.93
N VAL A 593 -9.94 26.67 20.43
CA VAL A 593 -10.03 27.00 19.00
C VAL A 593 -8.65 27.45 18.51
N ASN A 594 -8.11 26.73 17.53
CA ASN A 594 -6.87 27.07 16.84
C ASN A 594 -7.11 27.24 15.34
N ALA A 595 -6.73 28.40 14.77
CA ALA A 595 -6.73 28.61 13.34
C ALA A 595 -5.33 29.00 12.84
N LYS A 596 -4.91 28.38 11.72
CA LYS A 596 -3.62 28.62 11.07
C LYS A 596 -3.80 29.09 9.64
N LEU A 597 -2.95 30.03 9.23
CA LEU A 597 -2.75 30.41 7.83
C LEU A 597 -1.38 29.88 7.40
N GLY A 598 -1.36 28.82 6.60
CA GLY A 598 -0.13 28.06 6.33
C GLY A 598 0.43 27.44 7.63
N LEU A 599 1.68 27.77 7.98
CA LEU A 599 2.34 27.31 9.20
C LEU A 599 2.14 28.24 10.40
N THR A 600 1.62 29.45 10.19
CA THR A 600 1.50 30.47 11.24
C THR A 600 0.14 30.36 11.94
N THR A 601 0.15 30.21 13.26
CA THR A 601 -1.06 30.30 14.08
C THR A 601 -1.51 31.76 14.12
N VAL A 602 -2.69 32.02 13.58
CA VAL A 602 -3.28 33.37 13.50
C VAL A 602 -4.36 33.60 14.55
N LEU A 603 -4.96 32.51 15.05
CA LEU A 603 -5.96 32.56 16.11
C LEU A 603 -5.74 31.39 17.07
N LYS A 604 -5.67 31.70 18.37
CA LYS A 604 -5.72 30.72 19.44
C LYS A 604 -6.60 31.31 20.54
N LYS A 605 -7.79 30.74 20.74
CA LYS A 605 -8.77 31.24 21.70
C LYS A 605 -9.36 30.09 22.49
N ILE A 606 -9.52 30.30 23.80
CA ILE A 606 -10.13 29.33 24.70
C ILE A 606 -11.45 29.91 25.19
N TYR A 607 -12.50 29.11 25.14
CA TYR A 607 -13.81 29.42 25.69
C TYR A 607 -14.08 28.48 26.85
N GLN A 608 -14.53 29.01 27.98
CA GLN A 608 -15.08 28.16 29.04
C GLN A 608 -16.46 27.70 28.57
N LEU A 609 -16.65 26.38 28.49
CA LEU A 609 -17.84 25.78 27.89
C LEU A 609 -19.10 26.17 28.67
N CYS A 610 -19.00 26.15 30.00
CA CYS A 610 -20.08 26.44 30.94
C CYS A 610 -20.39 27.95 31.08
N ASP A 611 -19.56 28.81 30.50
CA ASP A 611 -19.80 30.27 30.46
C ASP A 611 -20.48 30.70 29.14
N LEU A 612 -20.75 29.76 28.22
CA LEU A 612 -21.43 30.05 26.96
C LEU A 612 -22.94 30.19 27.15
N ASP A 613 -23.53 31.13 26.42
CA ASP A 613 -24.96 31.39 26.50
C ASP A 613 -25.79 30.14 26.17
N GLY A 614 -26.65 29.74 27.11
CA GLY A 614 -27.51 28.57 26.97
C GLY A 614 -26.87 27.23 27.36
N VAL A 615 -25.69 27.26 28.00
CA VAL A 615 -24.99 26.06 28.51
C VAL A 615 -24.93 26.11 30.03
N ASP A 616 -25.82 25.37 30.71
CA ASP A 616 -25.85 25.27 32.17
C ASP A 616 -25.18 23.97 32.65
N CYS A 617 -23.95 24.07 33.17
CA CYS A 617 -23.21 22.91 33.70
C CYS A 617 -23.60 22.52 35.14
N PRO A 618 -23.41 21.25 35.56
CA PRO A 618 -22.87 20.14 34.78
C PRO A 618 -23.90 19.62 33.76
N LEU A 619 -23.43 19.34 32.54
CA LEU A 619 -24.29 18.78 31.49
C LEU A 619 -24.32 17.26 31.63
N THR A 620 -25.48 16.70 31.94
CA THR A 620 -25.66 15.26 32.06
C THR A 620 -26.12 14.62 30.75
N PRO A 621 -25.89 13.32 30.54
CA PRO A 621 -26.44 12.60 29.38
C PRO A 621 -27.98 12.69 29.35
N GLU A 622 -28.53 13.23 28.26
CA GLU A 622 -29.97 13.34 28.00
C GLU A 622 -30.31 12.81 26.61
N ASP A 623 -31.58 12.46 26.37
CA ASP A 623 -32.05 11.86 25.11
C ASP A 623 -32.13 12.86 23.94
N ASP A 624 -32.19 14.16 24.24
CA ASP A 624 -32.33 15.25 23.26
C ASP A 624 -30.97 15.89 22.90
N GLU A 625 -30.88 16.49 21.71
CA GLU A 625 -29.66 17.17 21.24
C GLU A 625 -29.51 18.57 21.85
N ILE A 626 -28.30 18.92 22.29
CA ILE A 626 -27.95 20.25 22.80
C ILE A 626 -27.23 21.05 21.72
N ASN A 627 -27.51 22.36 21.68
CA ASN A 627 -26.84 23.33 20.80
C ASN A 627 -25.84 24.17 21.61
N ILE A 628 -24.58 24.17 21.21
CA ILE A 628 -23.53 24.99 21.80
C ILE A 628 -23.05 25.97 20.74
N SER A 629 -23.02 27.26 21.06
CA SER A 629 -22.59 28.31 20.13
C SER A 629 -21.49 29.19 20.72
N PHE A 630 -20.52 29.56 19.89
CA PHE A 630 -19.49 30.53 20.24
C PHE A 630 -19.07 31.36 19.03
N SER A 631 -18.63 32.60 19.28
CA SER A 631 -18.34 33.58 18.22
C SER A 631 -16.86 33.94 18.15
N LEU A 632 -16.33 34.05 16.93
CA LEU A 632 -14.94 34.30 16.58
C LEU A 632 -14.85 35.48 15.61
N ASP A 633 -13.94 36.42 15.84
CA ASP A 633 -13.69 37.49 14.87
C ASP A 633 -12.70 37.00 13.80
N THR A 634 -13.04 37.20 12.53
CA THR A 634 -12.17 36.84 11.41
C THR A 634 -11.19 37.96 11.07
N ALA A 635 -9.99 37.59 10.62
CA ALA A 635 -8.95 38.57 10.30
C ALA A 635 -8.99 39.05 8.84
N THR A 636 -8.68 38.17 7.88
CA THR A 636 -8.52 38.54 6.46
C THR A 636 -9.10 37.46 5.55
N ALA A 637 -9.52 37.82 4.34
CA ALA A 637 -9.94 36.84 3.33
C ALA A 637 -8.79 35.88 3.00
N ALA A 638 -8.91 34.62 3.44
CA ALA A 638 -7.93 33.57 3.23
C ALA A 638 -8.53 32.18 3.58
N LYS A 639 -7.83 31.12 3.17
CA LYS A 639 -8.13 29.75 3.60
C LYS A 639 -7.37 29.42 4.88
N TYR A 640 -8.11 29.19 5.97
CA TYR A 640 -7.57 28.86 7.29
C TYR A 640 -7.74 27.37 7.57
N LYS A 641 -6.72 26.75 8.16
CA LYS A 641 -6.84 25.42 8.78
C LYS A 641 -7.31 25.60 10.20
N VAL A 642 -8.46 25.04 10.54
CA VAL A 642 -9.11 25.18 11.85
C VAL A 642 -9.07 23.85 12.59
N ASN A 643 -8.79 23.92 13.89
CA ASN A 643 -8.84 22.79 14.81
C ASN A 643 -9.51 23.27 16.10
N ILE A 644 -10.63 22.64 16.45
CA ILE A 644 -11.45 22.95 17.61
C ILE A 644 -11.48 21.68 18.45
N ARG A 645 -11.03 21.77 19.70
CA ARG A 645 -11.06 20.64 20.63
C ARG A 645 -11.73 21.06 21.92
N ALA A 646 -12.64 20.23 22.40
CA ALA A 646 -13.28 20.41 23.70
C ALA A 646 -12.70 19.41 24.71
N PHE A 647 -12.54 19.86 25.95
CA PHE A 647 -12.01 19.08 27.05
C PHE A 647 -12.87 19.26 28.30
N ASN A 648 -13.00 18.21 29.09
CA ASN A 648 -13.64 18.26 30.40
C ASN A 648 -12.66 18.81 31.44
N SER A 649 -13.12 19.09 32.65
CA SER A 649 -12.27 19.66 33.71
C SER A 649 -11.14 18.73 34.19
N ASP A 650 -11.21 17.43 33.87
CA ASP A 650 -10.17 16.42 34.09
C ASP A 650 -9.21 16.24 32.90
N GLU A 651 -9.28 17.13 31.89
CA GLU A 651 -8.53 17.09 30.63
C GLU A 651 -8.90 15.93 29.68
N LYS A 652 -9.97 15.18 29.95
CA LYS A 652 -10.50 14.18 29.02
C LYS A 652 -11.11 14.87 27.79
N ALA A 653 -10.82 14.34 26.60
CA ALA A 653 -11.36 14.88 25.35
C ALA A 653 -12.89 14.69 25.29
N LEU A 654 -13.59 15.77 24.94
CA LEU A 654 -15.05 15.78 24.81
C LEU A 654 -15.52 15.69 23.36
N SER A 655 -14.80 16.33 22.43
CA SER A 655 -15.10 16.30 20.99
C SER A 655 -13.98 17.01 20.21
N CYS A 656 -13.89 16.77 18.91
CA CYS A 656 -12.91 17.37 18.01
C CYS A 656 -13.55 17.75 16.68
N ILE A 657 -13.31 18.97 16.20
CA ILE A 657 -13.69 19.41 14.86
C ILE A 657 -12.44 19.94 14.15
N GLY A 658 -12.19 19.42 12.95
CA GLY A 658 -11.04 19.78 12.13
C GLY A 658 -11.47 20.17 10.73
N GLY A 659 -10.66 20.96 10.04
CA GLY A 659 -10.88 21.20 8.62
C GLY A 659 -10.36 22.54 8.12
N PHE A 660 -10.98 23.03 7.06
CA PHE A 660 -10.64 24.29 6.43
C PHE A 660 -11.84 25.22 6.32
N VAL A 661 -11.58 26.50 6.58
CA VAL A 661 -12.57 27.58 6.41
C VAL A 661 -12.00 28.59 5.44
N THR A 662 -12.72 28.86 4.36
CA THR A 662 -12.37 29.91 3.40
C THR A 662 -13.14 31.16 3.77
N VAL A 663 -12.45 32.15 4.33
CA VAL A 663 -13.01 33.48 4.57
C VAL A 663 -12.90 34.26 3.27
N VAL A 664 -14.01 34.83 2.80
CA VAL A 664 -14.08 35.60 1.54
C VAL A 664 -14.04 37.11 1.76
#